data_AF-A0A7G8GV77-F1
#
_entry.id   AF-A0A7G8GV77-F1
#
_cell.length_a   1.000
_cell.length_b   1.000
_cell.length_c   1.000
_cell.angle_alpha   90.00
_cell.angle_beta   90.00
_cell.angle_gamma   90.00
#
_symmetry.space_group_name_H-M   'P 1'
#
loop_
_entity.id
_entity.type
_entity.pdbx_description
1 polymer ?
#
loop_
_entity_poly.entity_id
_entity_poly.type
_entity_poly.pdbx_seq_one_letter_code
_entity_poly.pdbx_strand_id
1 'polypeptide(L)'
;MVNARLHPRTIEAVKERADIVDVVGEHVVLKKKGREFVGICPFHDDSKPSMTVSPAKQFYYCFSCGAGGNSIKFLMEFQRQSFSDVVLDLARRYQLPIETVDGPQQERLRQQLSRRDKLQRALALAAGWFRSQLMAPAGAEALKYLSEARGLSPATQETFQLGYAPDQWDGLLKHLQQVEGLAPELLEAAGLVVPRKGGNGFYDRFRHRVMVPIHDRQGRVIGFGGRSLDGSEPKYLNSPETEVFEKGKHLFGLDKASNAIRKDDRAVVVEGYFDVIALHAAGITNAVASLGTALSSQQITQLCRVSDSKRIVLNFDADGAGVRAANRAIGEVEQLAMQGQLELRVLHLPSGKDPDEFLKQNGAGDYRALLDQAPLWLDWQIEQVLEERDLSRADQFQQAVTALVGLLGKLPQSAVRTHYLQRVAERLSGGQGRLALQLEDDLRQQVKGQRWHGRSSRHEQPGESGQRERCEADLLRLYLHCPRHRATIRQELRKRELEDFAIPHHRHLWAAITDLEETNLGEGRMESISRCDDDGEGLDLIDLPRLLTDQLLLESSALVSRLTPLLEPGELQRVALAEPLEQLRGIAALLERQKSLKRCRHLLEAWGGQRLQTLESCIAVLIDQEALSDQASVDMEVRIQALFDDLNRDALRYQELYYTERKHIGHLDQQRCASYTVPPAA
;
A
#
# COMPACT_ATOMS: atom_id res chain seq x y z
N MET A 1 15.04 -13.10 -8.70
CA MET A 1 15.80 -14.26 -8.17
C MET A 1 15.22 -15.50 -8.81
N VAL A 2 16.06 -16.36 -9.39
CA VAL A 2 15.62 -17.62 -9.99
C VAL A 2 15.20 -18.53 -8.84
N ASN A 3 13.93 -18.95 -8.81
CA ASN A 3 13.43 -20.01 -7.92
C ASN A 3 14.04 -21.35 -8.38
N ALA A 4 15.34 -21.54 -8.19
CA ALA A 4 15.99 -22.81 -8.45
C ALA A 4 15.57 -23.79 -7.36
N ARG A 5 14.90 -24.88 -7.74
CA ARG A 5 14.67 -26.01 -6.82
C ARG A 5 16.03 -26.62 -6.48
N LEU A 6 16.51 -26.35 -5.27
CA LEU A 6 17.71 -26.97 -4.73
C LEU A 6 17.49 -28.49 -4.61
N HIS A 7 18.47 -29.27 -5.04
CA HIS A 7 18.40 -30.72 -4.91
C HIS A 7 18.38 -31.11 -3.42
N PRO A 8 17.58 -32.11 -3.00
CA PRO A 8 17.51 -32.54 -1.60
C PRO A 8 18.88 -32.84 -0.97
N ARG A 9 19.83 -33.39 -1.74
CA ARG A 9 21.20 -33.67 -1.26
C ARG A 9 21.96 -32.44 -0.81
N THR A 10 21.82 -31.31 -1.52
CA THR A 10 22.46 -30.04 -1.11
C THR A 10 21.87 -29.56 0.23
N ILE A 11 20.55 -29.68 0.39
CA ILE A 11 19.84 -29.28 1.60
C ILE A 11 20.26 -30.17 2.78
N GLU A 12 20.36 -31.48 2.57
CA GLU A 12 20.82 -32.43 3.58
C GLU A 12 22.28 -32.19 3.98
N ALA A 13 23.18 -32.05 3.01
CA ALA A 13 24.60 -31.77 3.27
C ALA A 13 24.79 -30.48 4.06
N VAL A 14 24.02 -29.44 3.76
CA VAL A 14 24.03 -28.18 4.53
C VAL A 14 23.51 -28.40 5.94
N LYS A 15 22.41 -29.12 6.13
CA LYS A 15 21.86 -29.43 7.46
C LYS A 15 22.82 -30.24 8.32
N GLU A 16 23.58 -31.16 7.73
CA GLU A 16 24.57 -31.98 8.44
C GLU A 16 25.82 -31.18 8.81
N ARG A 17 26.25 -30.26 7.95
CA ARG A 17 27.51 -29.53 8.16
C ARG A 17 27.37 -28.23 8.96
N ALA A 18 26.20 -27.60 8.92
CA ALA A 18 25.94 -26.33 9.59
C ALA A 18 25.60 -26.52 11.07
N ASP A 19 26.65 -26.60 11.90
CA ASP A 19 26.51 -26.69 13.35
C ASP A 19 25.82 -25.44 13.94
N ILE A 20 24.77 -25.65 14.73
CA ILE A 20 23.97 -24.56 15.32
C ILE A 20 24.79 -23.64 16.22
N VAL A 21 25.77 -24.17 16.96
CA VAL A 21 26.57 -23.38 17.91
C VAL A 21 27.51 -22.46 17.15
N ASP A 22 28.13 -22.97 16.08
CA ASP A 22 28.99 -22.17 15.21
C ASP A 22 28.19 -21.05 14.53
N VAL A 23 27.05 -21.41 13.93
CA VAL A 23 26.20 -20.47 13.20
C VAL A 23 25.63 -19.37 14.11
N VAL A 24 25.15 -19.72 15.30
CA VAL A 24 24.61 -18.71 16.24
C VAL A 24 25.75 -17.94 16.91
N GLY A 25 26.86 -18.59 17.23
CA GLY A 25 28.01 -18.01 17.94
C GLY A 25 28.71 -16.89 17.20
N GLU A 26 28.56 -16.82 15.88
CA GLU A 26 29.05 -15.72 15.05
C GLU A 26 28.27 -14.43 15.20
N HIS A 27 27.02 -14.53 15.58
CA HIS A 27 26.10 -13.40 15.67
C HIS A 27 25.78 -13.03 17.12
N VAL A 28 25.89 -13.99 18.03
CA VAL A 28 25.53 -13.85 19.44
C VAL A 28 26.65 -14.42 20.29
N VAL A 29 27.09 -13.65 21.30
CA VAL A 29 28.05 -14.15 22.29
C VAL A 29 27.39 -15.24 23.13
N LEU A 30 27.80 -16.48 22.91
CA LEU A 30 27.31 -17.66 23.61
C LEU A 30 28.20 -18.01 24.81
N LYS A 31 27.60 -18.24 25.97
CA LYS A 31 28.27 -18.76 27.17
C LYS A 31 27.82 -20.18 27.44
N LYS A 32 28.76 -21.09 27.64
CA LYS A 32 28.45 -22.50 27.96
C LYS A 32 27.84 -22.59 29.36
N LYS A 33 26.68 -23.25 29.48
CA LYS A 33 25.97 -23.49 30.74
C LYS A 33 25.53 -24.96 30.79
N GLY A 34 26.37 -25.80 31.38
CA GLY A 34 26.17 -27.25 31.40
C GLY A 34 26.38 -27.87 30.02
N ARG A 35 25.37 -28.57 29.50
CA ARG A 35 25.38 -29.20 28.16
C ARG A 35 24.91 -28.26 27.05
N GLU A 36 24.40 -27.09 27.41
CA GLU A 36 23.77 -26.12 26.53
C GLU A 36 24.61 -24.83 26.47
N PHE A 37 24.34 -23.98 25.49
CA PHE A 37 24.89 -22.63 25.39
C PHE A 37 23.78 -21.60 25.60
N VAL A 38 24.08 -20.47 26.22
CA VAL A 38 23.09 -19.41 26.50
C VAL A 38 23.64 -18.06 26.04
N GLY A 39 22.77 -17.27 25.40
CA GLY A 39 23.09 -15.94 24.88
C GLY A 39 21.90 -14.99 24.97
N ILE A 40 22.16 -13.71 24.69
CA ILE A 40 21.10 -12.70 24.54
C ILE A 40 20.41 -12.95 23.19
N CYS A 41 19.09 -13.00 23.20
CA CYS A 41 18.31 -13.24 21.99
C CYS A 41 18.42 -12.02 21.04
N PRO A 42 18.72 -12.21 19.74
CA PRO A 42 18.80 -11.11 18.79
C PRO A 42 17.43 -10.70 18.19
N PHE A 43 16.36 -11.39 18.56
CA PHE A 43 15.03 -11.23 17.96
C PHE A 43 14.08 -10.34 18.78
N HIS A 44 14.51 -9.88 19.95
CA HIS A 44 13.79 -8.94 20.81
C HIS A 44 14.78 -8.20 21.71
N ASP A 45 14.38 -7.06 22.25
CA ASP A 45 15.22 -6.32 23.19
C ASP A 45 15.24 -7.02 24.56
N ASP A 46 16.41 -7.54 24.95
CA ASP A 46 16.64 -8.20 26.22
C ASP A 46 17.96 -7.77 26.85
N SER A 47 17.97 -7.58 28.16
CA SER A 47 19.18 -7.30 28.95
C SER A 47 19.76 -8.57 29.59
N LYS A 48 19.02 -9.69 29.56
CA LYS A 48 19.41 -10.96 30.17
C LYS A 48 19.47 -12.07 29.12
N PRO A 49 20.42 -13.03 29.24
CA PRO A 49 20.46 -14.17 28.33
C PRO A 49 19.20 -15.03 28.43
N SER A 50 18.35 -14.98 27.40
CA SER A 50 17.06 -15.68 27.30
C SER A 50 17.02 -16.76 26.22
N MET A 51 18.03 -16.78 25.34
CA MET A 51 18.16 -17.75 24.26
C MET A 51 19.10 -18.88 24.66
N THR A 52 18.64 -20.12 24.52
CA THR A 52 19.43 -21.35 24.73
C THR A 52 19.68 -22.03 23.39
N VAL A 53 20.89 -22.54 23.19
CA VAL A 53 21.35 -23.25 21.99
C VAL A 53 21.85 -24.62 22.40
N SER A 54 21.25 -25.66 21.81
CA SER A 54 21.53 -27.06 22.11
C SER A 54 22.39 -27.69 21.01
N PRO A 55 23.67 -28.00 21.28
CA PRO A 55 24.51 -28.70 20.32
C PRO A 55 23.98 -30.10 20.01
N ALA A 56 23.45 -30.79 21.03
CA ALA A 56 22.94 -32.16 20.89
C ALA A 56 21.65 -32.20 20.05
N LYS A 57 20.79 -31.18 20.14
CA LYS A 57 19.54 -31.11 19.37
C LYS A 57 19.67 -30.33 18.06
N GLN A 58 20.82 -29.70 17.81
CA GLN A 58 21.03 -28.78 16.68
C GLN A 58 19.91 -27.73 16.57
N PHE A 59 19.54 -27.16 17.72
CA PHE A 59 18.34 -26.33 17.87
C PHE A 59 18.56 -25.18 18.85
N TYR A 60 17.97 -24.01 18.57
CA TYR A 60 17.93 -22.87 19.47
C TYR A 60 16.49 -22.56 19.90
N TYR A 61 16.33 -22.02 21.10
CA TYR A 61 15.04 -21.55 21.60
C TYR A 61 15.22 -20.36 22.55
N CYS A 62 14.41 -19.32 22.36
CA CYS A 62 14.30 -18.19 23.26
C CYS A 62 13.07 -18.35 24.15
N PHE A 63 13.29 -18.38 25.46
CA PHE A 63 12.22 -18.54 26.45
C PHE A 63 11.38 -17.26 26.66
N SER A 64 11.83 -16.12 26.14
CA SER A 64 11.12 -14.84 26.30
C SER A 64 10.21 -14.51 25.12
N CYS A 65 10.72 -14.62 23.89
CA CYS A 65 9.94 -14.28 22.68
C CYS A 65 9.41 -15.52 21.93
N GLY A 66 9.77 -16.73 22.33
CA GLY A 66 9.34 -17.97 21.70
C GLY A 66 10.03 -18.31 20.37
N ALA A 67 10.97 -17.48 19.90
CA ALA A 67 11.75 -17.76 18.69
C ALA A 67 12.56 -19.06 18.86
N GLY A 68 12.56 -19.92 17.84
CA GLY A 68 13.30 -21.18 17.90
C GLY A 68 13.33 -21.95 16.59
N GLY A 69 14.43 -22.65 16.35
CA GLY A 69 14.72 -23.28 15.07
C GLY A 69 16.08 -23.96 14.98
N ASN A 70 16.40 -24.45 13.78
CA ASN A 70 17.74 -24.92 13.44
C ASN A 70 18.60 -23.78 12.85
N SER A 71 19.82 -24.09 12.42
CA SER A 71 20.81 -23.12 11.91
C SER A 71 20.28 -22.35 10.70
N ILE A 72 19.59 -23.05 9.79
CA ILE A 72 18.94 -22.43 8.63
C ILE A 72 17.85 -21.45 9.08
N LYS A 73 16.93 -21.88 9.96
CA LYS A 73 15.83 -21.04 10.44
C LYS A 73 16.35 -19.81 11.20
N PHE A 74 17.38 -19.98 12.02
CA PHE A 74 18.06 -18.87 12.71
C PHE A 74 18.53 -17.81 11.71
N LEU A 75 19.28 -18.22 10.68
CA LEU A 75 19.79 -17.29 9.66
C LEU A 75 18.68 -16.68 8.81
N MET A 76 17.64 -17.46 8.47
CA MET A 76 16.47 -16.94 7.76
C MET A 76 15.81 -15.82 8.56
N GLU A 77 15.59 -15.99 9.86
CA GLU A 77 14.93 -15.00 10.71
C GLU A 77 15.86 -13.82 11.01
N PHE A 78 17.13 -14.11 11.36
CA PHE A 78 18.12 -13.09 11.71
C PHE A 78 18.48 -12.21 10.52
N GLN A 79 18.74 -12.82 9.37
CA GLN A 79 19.14 -12.13 8.15
C GLN A 79 17.96 -11.82 7.22
N ARG A 80 16.71 -12.20 7.56
CA ARG A 80 15.50 -12.06 6.71
C ARG A 80 15.73 -12.49 5.25
N GLN A 81 16.42 -13.62 5.09
CA GLN A 81 16.74 -14.23 3.79
C GLN A 81 15.78 -15.37 3.48
N SER A 82 15.60 -15.69 2.20
CA SER A 82 14.80 -16.85 1.79
C SER A 82 15.54 -18.15 2.12
N PHE A 83 14.81 -19.25 2.27
CA PHE A 83 15.39 -20.57 2.55
C PHE A 83 16.48 -20.95 1.54
N SER A 84 16.23 -20.75 0.24
CA SER A 84 17.18 -21.09 -0.81
C SER A 84 18.46 -20.25 -0.74
N ASP A 85 18.36 -18.97 -0.40
CA ASP A 85 19.52 -18.10 -0.26
C ASP A 85 20.40 -18.53 0.92
N VAL A 86 19.79 -18.84 2.07
CA VAL A 86 20.49 -19.32 3.26
C VAL A 86 21.19 -20.65 2.99
N VAL A 87 20.53 -21.59 2.30
CA VAL A 87 21.13 -22.88 1.94
C VAL A 87 22.30 -22.69 0.97
N LEU A 88 22.18 -21.80 -0.01
CA LEU A 88 23.28 -21.51 -0.94
C LEU A 88 24.48 -20.85 -0.25
N ASP A 89 24.23 -19.91 0.67
CA ASP A 89 25.29 -19.23 1.42
C ASP A 89 26.01 -20.20 2.38
N LEU A 90 25.25 -21.05 3.09
CA LEU A 90 25.84 -22.10 3.92
C LEU A 90 26.60 -23.14 3.08
N ALA A 91 26.07 -23.52 1.91
CA ALA A 91 26.76 -24.44 1.01
C ALA A 91 28.09 -23.86 0.53
N ARG A 92 28.13 -22.58 0.14
CA ARG A 92 29.39 -21.90 -0.21
C ARG A 92 30.35 -21.84 0.97
N ARG A 93 29.84 -21.47 2.15
CA ARG A 93 30.62 -21.33 3.37
C ARG A 93 31.35 -22.63 3.74
N TYR A 94 30.62 -23.74 3.71
CA TYR A 94 31.16 -25.06 4.04
C TYR A 94 31.76 -25.78 2.83
N GLN A 95 31.88 -25.09 1.68
CA GLN A 95 32.45 -25.62 0.44
C GLN A 95 31.76 -26.91 -0.03
N LEU A 96 30.45 -26.98 0.16
CA LEU A 96 29.61 -28.12 -0.21
C LEU A 96 29.22 -28.05 -1.70
N PRO A 97 29.14 -29.20 -2.38
CA PRO A 97 28.68 -29.24 -3.76
C PRO A 97 27.21 -28.82 -3.85
N ILE A 98 26.93 -27.82 -4.68
CA ILE A 98 25.57 -27.37 -4.97
C ILE A 98 25.03 -28.18 -6.16
N GLU A 99 23.98 -28.94 -5.91
CA GLU A 99 23.18 -29.69 -6.90
C GLU A 99 21.78 -29.06 -7.05
N THR A 100 21.28 -29.02 -8.29
CA THR A 100 19.92 -28.60 -8.68
C THR A 100 19.27 -29.70 -9.52
N VAL A 101 17.94 -29.77 -9.59
CA VAL A 101 17.19 -30.92 -10.16
C VAL A 101 17.48 -31.18 -11.67
N ASP A 102 17.99 -30.19 -12.44
CA ASP A 102 18.23 -30.32 -13.89
C ASP A 102 19.72 -30.13 -14.31
N GLY A 103 20.32 -31.15 -14.93
CA GLY A 103 21.75 -31.22 -15.31
C GLY A 103 22.28 -30.17 -16.30
N PRO A 104 21.57 -29.77 -17.37
CA PRO A 104 22.02 -28.70 -18.29
C PRO A 104 21.97 -27.30 -17.66
N GLN A 105 21.10 -27.10 -16.66
CA GLN A 105 21.05 -25.86 -15.89
C GLN A 105 22.18 -25.78 -14.85
N GLN A 106 22.66 -26.93 -14.36
CA GLN A 106 23.74 -27.03 -13.38
C GLN A 106 25.06 -26.43 -13.88
N GLU A 107 25.49 -26.76 -15.10
CA GLU A 107 26.75 -26.24 -15.65
C GLU A 107 26.66 -24.73 -15.92
N ARG A 108 25.53 -24.27 -16.47
CA ARG A 108 25.28 -22.83 -16.67
C ARG A 108 25.26 -22.06 -15.35
N LEU A 109 24.62 -22.61 -14.32
CA LEU A 109 24.57 -21.99 -12.99
C LEU A 109 25.95 -21.97 -12.32
N ARG A 110 26.73 -23.06 -12.41
CA ARG A 110 28.11 -23.11 -11.89
C ARG A 110 29.01 -22.09 -12.58
N GLN A 111 28.93 -21.97 -13.90
CA GLN A 111 29.69 -20.98 -14.66
C GLN A 111 29.28 -19.55 -14.30
N GLN A 112 27.97 -19.28 -14.18
CA GLN A 112 27.47 -17.97 -13.74
C GLN A 112 27.95 -17.62 -12.33
N LEU A 113 27.87 -18.55 -11.38
CA LEU A 113 28.34 -18.34 -10.01
C LEU A 113 29.85 -18.07 -9.97
N SER A 114 30.65 -18.88 -10.67
CA SER A 114 32.11 -18.68 -10.76
C SER A 114 32.47 -17.33 -11.38
N ARG A 115 31.73 -16.88 -12.40
CA ARG A 115 31.93 -15.56 -13.02
C ARG A 115 31.60 -14.43 -12.04
N ARG A 116 30.47 -14.51 -11.32
CA ARG A 116 30.09 -13.52 -10.30
C ARG A 116 31.14 -13.41 -9.21
N ASP A 117 31.69 -14.52 -8.74
CA ASP A 117 32.74 -14.52 -7.71
C ASP A 117 34.01 -13.82 -8.21
N LYS A 118 34.40 -14.04 -9.49
CA LYS A 118 35.53 -13.32 -10.11
C LYS A 118 35.27 -11.81 -10.21
N LEU A 119 34.05 -11.41 -10.57
CA LEU A 119 33.66 -9.99 -10.61
C LEU A 119 33.72 -9.36 -9.22
N GLN A 120 33.18 -10.04 -8.21
CA GLN A 120 33.22 -9.58 -6.81
C GLN A 120 34.66 -9.44 -6.30
N ARG A 121 35.54 -10.40 -6.63
CA ARG A 121 36.97 -10.31 -6.31
C ARG A 121 37.62 -9.08 -6.95
N ALA A 122 37.37 -8.83 -8.25
CA ALA A 122 37.91 -7.66 -8.93
C ALA A 122 37.46 -6.33 -8.28
N LEU A 123 36.18 -6.25 -7.89
CA LEU A 123 35.62 -5.09 -7.21
C LEU A 123 36.19 -4.89 -5.80
N ALA A 124 36.38 -5.96 -5.03
CA ALA A 124 37.00 -5.89 -3.72
C ALA A 124 38.46 -5.41 -3.79
N LEU A 125 39.24 -5.92 -4.75
CA LEU A 125 40.61 -5.47 -5.01
C LEU A 125 40.66 -4.00 -5.43
N ALA A 126 39.74 -3.57 -6.30
CA ALA A 126 39.62 -2.17 -6.70
C ALA A 126 39.29 -1.26 -5.50
N ALA A 127 38.38 -1.68 -4.61
CA ALA A 127 38.05 -0.93 -3.40
C ALA A 127 39.29 -0.77 -2.48
N GLY A 128 40.04 -1.86 -2.26
CA GLY A 128 41.30 -1.81 -1.52
C GLY A 128 42.32 -0.87 -2.15
N TRP A 129 42.45 -0.89 -3.48
CA TRP A 129 43.32 0.01 -4.20
C TRP A 129 42.90 1.47 -4.05
N PHE A 130 41.64 1.82 -4.29
CA PHE A 130 41.15 3.21 -4.13
C PHE A 130 41.35 3.72 -2.70
N ARG A 131 41.12 2.89 -1.69
CA ARG A 131 41.38 3.24 -0.28
C ARG A 131 42.86 3.52 -0.03
N SER A 132 43.76 2.71 -0.60
CA SER A 132 45.20 2.95 -0.52
C SER A 132 45.62 4.26 -1.19
N GLN A 133 45.00 4.61 -2.31
CA GLN A 133 45.28 5.85 -3.04
C GLN A 133 44.80 7.09 -2.29
N LEU A 134 43.72 6.99 -1.50
CA LEU A 134 43.25 8.09 -0.64
C LEU A 134 44.29 8.46 0.43
N MET A 135 45.01 7.47 0.95
CA MET A 135 46.05 7.66 1.96
C MET A 135 47.42 8.03 1.37
N ALA A 136 47.60 7.88 0.05
CA ALA A 136 48.83 8.24 -0.64
C ALA A 136 48.91 9.77 -0.85
N PRO A 137 50.10 10.32 -1.15
CA PRO A 137 50.25 11.76 -1.44
C PRO A 137 49.33 12.26 -2.56
N ALA A 138 49.03 11.42 -3.55
CA ALA A 138 48.10 11.74 -4.64
C ALA A 138 46.65 11.95 -4.16
N GLY A 139 46.26 11.36 -3.03
CA GLY A 139 44.93 11.47 -2.42
C GLY A 139 44.77 12.62 -1.43
N ALA A 140 45.82 13.42 -1.18
CA ALA A 140 45.79 14.49 -0.17
C ALA A 140 44.64 15.49 -0.38
N GLU A 141 44.37 15.87 -1.63
CA GLU A 141 43.24 16.75 -1.97
C GLU A 141 41.89 16.09 -1.66
N ALA A 142 41.71 14.82 -2.04
CA ALA A 142 40.49 14.06 -1.76
C ALA A 142 40.25 13.89 -0.26
N LEU A 143 41.31 13.62 0.51
CA LEU A 143 41.25 13.49 1.95
C LEU A 143 40.90 14.83 2.61
N LYS A 144 41.49 15.94 2.13
CA LYS A 144 41.15 17.29 2.57
C LYS A 144 39.67 17.62 2.29
N TYR A 145 39.17 17.27 1.09
CA TYR A 145 37.76 17.45 0.75
C TYR A 145 36.83 16.68 1.70
N LEU A 146 37.14 15.41 1.99
CA LEU A 146 36.33 14.57 2.89
C LEU A 146 36.34 15.08 4.34
N SER A 147 37.49 15.52 4.82
CA SER A 147 37.66 15.96 6.21
C SER A 147 37.20 17.40 6.45
N GLU A 148 37.63 18.35 5.63
CA GLU A 148 37.35 19.78 5.83
C GLU A 148 36.02 20.21 5.22
N ALA A 149 35.78 19.90 3.95
CA ALA A 149 34.58 20.38 3.25
C ALA A 149 33.32 19.56 3.58
N ARG A 150 33.49 18.25 3.80
CA ARG A 150 32.40 17.34 4.20
C ARG A 150 32.35 17.04 5.70
N GLY A 151 33.36 17.41 6.48
CA GLY A 151 33.35 17.21 7.94
C GLY A 151 33.38 15.74 8.38
N LEU A 152 33.83 14.81 7.52
CA LEU A 152 33.77 13.38 7.82
C LEU A 152 34.96 12.94 8.66
N SER A 153 34.68 12.33 9.81
CA SER A 153 35.71 11.77 10.69
C SER A 153 36.47 10.61 10.01
N PRO A 154 37.73 10.33 10.41
CA PRO A 154 38.45 9.16 9.90
C PRO A 154 37.70 7.83 10.13
N ALA A 155 36.99 7.70 11.25
CA ALA A 155 36.17 6.52 11.54
C ALA A 155 34.99 6.37 10.56
N THR A 156 34.36 7.49 10.18
CA THR A 156 33.29 7.50 9.16
C THR A 156 33.84 7.15 7.79
N GLN A 157 34.99 7.72 7.40
CA GLN A 157 35.66 7.43 6.14
C GLN A 157 36.01 5.94 6.03
N GLU A 158 36.50 5.34 7.11
CA GLU A 158 36.80 3.90 7.19
C GLU A 158 35.54 3.04 7.15
N THR A 159 34.50 3.40 7.92
CA THR A 159 33.22 2.67 7.97
C THR A 159 32.58 2.54 6.58
N PHE A 160 32.65 3.60 5.78
CA PHE A 160 32.15 3.62 4.41
C PHE A 160 33.20 3.23 3.37
N GLN A 161 34.41 2.88 3.80
CA GLN A 161 35.54 2.46 2.95
C GLN A 161 35.80 3.45 1.81
N LEU A 162 35.77 4.75 2.12
CA LEU A 162 35.99 5.79 1.12
C LEU A 162 37.38 5.69 0.52
N GLY A 163 37.49 6.01 -0.77
CA GLY A 163 38.74 5.93 -1.52
C GLY A 163 38.92 7.11 -2.47
N TYR A 164 39.97 7.03 -3.27
CA TYR A 164 40.28 8.02 -4.30
C TYR A 164 40.73 7.32 -5.58
N ALA A 165 40.19 7.75 -6.72
CA ALA A 165 40.66 7.39 -8.04
C ALA A 165 41.61 8.51 -8.51
N PRO A 166 42.92 8.23 -8.65
CA PRO A 166 43.90 9.19 -9.16
C PRO A 166 43.53 9.77 -10.52
N ASP A 167 44.07 10.95 -10.83
CA ASP A 167 43.95 11.54 -12.16
C ASP A 167 44.91 10.85 -13.15
N GLN A 168 44.60 9.60 -13.49
CA GLN A 168 45.37 8.77 -14.40
C GLN A 168 44.43 8.00 -15.33
N TRP A 169 44.87 7.75 -16.56
CA TRP A 169 44.05 7.06 -17.56
C TRP A 169 43.97 5.55 -17.36
N ASP A 170 44.95 4.92 -16.72
CA ASP A 170 45.08 3.47 -16.65
C ASP A 170 45.77 2.98 -15.35
N GLY A 171 45.70 3.77 -14.27
CA GLY A 171 46.34 3.46 -13.00
C GLY A 171 45.75 2.22 -12.33
N LEU A 172 44.42 2.12 -12.25
CA LEU A 172 43.72 0.95 -11.73
C LEU A 172 43.93 -0.25 -12.66
N LEU A 173 43.75 -0.04 -13.97
CA LEU A 173 43.94 -1.08 -14.99
C LEU A 173 45.31 -1.74 -14.87
N LYS A 174 46.39 -0.94 -14.86
CA LYS A 174 47.76 -1.44 -14.71
C LYS A 174 47.95 -2.18 -13.40
N HIS A 175 47.45 -1.64 -12.29
CA HIS A 175 47.57 -2.29 -11.00
C HIS A 175 46.90 -3.67 -10.98
N LEU A 176 45.63 -3.76 -11.39
CA LEU A 176 44.87 -5.02 -11.38
C LEU A 176 45.38 -6.04 -12.42
N GLN A 177 45.97 -5.59 -13.53
CA GLN A 177 46.58 -6.50 -14.50
C GLN A 177 47.94 -7.01 -14.03
N GLN A 178 48.83 -6.11 -13.61
CA GLN A 178 50.23 -6.44 -13.35
C GLN A 178 50.45 -7.07 -11.98
N VAL A 179 49.69 -6.64 -10.97
CA VAL A 179 49.84 -7.14 -9.59
C VAL A 179 48.90 -8.31 -9.34
N GLU A 180 47.63 -8.19 -9.75
CA GLU A 180 46.60 -9.18 -9.44
C GLU A 180 46.35 -10.21 -10.55
N GLY A 181 46.93 -10.00 -11.74
CA GLY A 181 46.81 -10.91 -12.88
C GLY A 181 45.41 -10.97 -13.48
N LEU A 182 44.59 -9.93 -13.32
CA LEU A 182 43.21 -9.90 -13.81
C LEU A 182 43.13 -9.49 -15.29
N ALA A 183 42.36 -10.25 -16.07
CA ALA A 183 42.13 -9.95 -17.48
C ALA A 183 41.30 -8.66 -17.64
N PRO A 184 41.63 -7.77 -18.60
CA PRO A 184 40.93 -6.51 -18.78
C PRO A 184 39.44 -6.67 -19.13
N GLU A 185 39.04 -7.76 -19.79
CA GLU A 185 37.64 -8.07 -20.11
C GLU A 185 36.81 -8.34 -18.84
N LEU A 186 37.43 -8.91 -17.81
CA LEU A 186 36.79 -9.07 -16.50
C LEU A 186 36.58 -7.71 -15.82
N LEU A 187 37.55 -6.81 -15.95
CA LEU A 187 37.49 -5.45 -15.38
C LEU A 187 36.44 -4.60 -16.09
N GLU A 188 36.29 -4.75 -17.41
CA GLU A 188 35.22 -4.13 -18.19
C GLU A 188 33.86 -4.66 -17.73
N ALA A 189 33.71 -5.98 -17.61
CA ALA A 189 32.48 -6.60 -17.13
C ALA A 189 32.12 -6.20 -15.68
N ALA A 190 33.12 -5.88 -14.86
CA ALA A 190 32.93 -5.30 -13.52
C ALA A 190 32.62 -3.80 -13.54
N GLY A 191 32.67 -3.15 -14.71
CA GLY A 191 32.42 -1.72 -14.87
C GLY A 191 33.55 -0.82 -14.35
N LEU A 192 34.76 -1.35 -14.19
CA LEU A 192 35.94 -0.62 -13.69
C LEU A 192 36.71 0.10 -14.80
N VAL A 193 36.69 -0.43 -16.01
CA VAL A 193 37.37 0.12 -17.19
C VAL A 193 36.43 0.24 -18.38
N VAL A 194 36.81 1.05 -19.36
CA VAL A 194 36.05 1.32 -20.58
C VAL A 194 36.96 1.04 -21.79
N PRO A 195 36.46 0.36 -22.84
CA PRO A 195 37.23 0.16 -24.06
C PRO A 195 37.45 1.47 -24.82
N ARG A 196 38.61 1.62 -25.46
CA ARG A 196 38.92 2.80 -26.31
C ARG A 196 38.08 2.77 -27.59
N LYS A 197 37.48 3.90 -27.96
CA LYS A 197 36.78 4.03 -29.25
C LYS A 197 37.81 4.05 -30.39
N GLY A 198 37.75 3.08 -31.30
CA GLY A 198 38.55 3.06 -32.53
C GLY A 198 39.99 2.55 -32.39
N GLY A 199 40.34 1.87 -31.30
CA GLY A 199 41.68 1.31 -31.09
C GLY A 199 41.67 0.10 -30.15
N ASN A 200 42.84 -0.43 -29.85
CA ASN A 200 42.99 -1.57 -28.94
C ASN A 200 43.26 -1.09 -27.50
N GLY A 201 42.68 -1.79 -26.51
CA GLY A 201 42.92 -1.55 -25.09
C GLY A 201 41.83 -0.76 -24.35
N PHE A 202 42.07 -0.56 -23.05
CA PHE A 202 41.11 -0.05 -22.08
C PHE A 202 41.66 1.18 -21.35
N TYR A 203 40.79 1.90 -20.65
CA TYR A 203 41.15 2.97 -19.73
C TYR A 203 40.22 2.98 -18.51
N ASP A 204 40.70 3.51 -17.38
CA ASP A 204 39.97 3.55 -16.12
C ASP A 204 38.69 4.35 -16.25
N ARG A 205 37.57 3.82 -15.77
CA ARG A 205 36.28 4.52 -15.79
C ARG A 205 36.28 5.73 -14.87
N PHE A 206 36.84 5.58 -13.68
CA PHE A 206 36.88 6.59 -12.63
C PHE A 206 38.26 7.23 -12.60
N ARG A 207 38.30 8.57 -12.66
CA ARG A 207 39.53 9.36 -12.65
C ARG A 207 39.28 10.66 -11.91
N HIS A 208 40.26 11.07 -11.11
CA HIS A 208 40.21 12.28 -10.29
C HIS A 208 38.91 12.42 -9.48
N ARG A 209 38.54 11.34 -8.77
CA ARG A 209 37.25 11.23 -8.07
C ARG A 209 37.41 10.65 -6.68
N VAL A 210 36.66 11.19 -5.73
CA VAL A 210 36.39 10.51 -4.46
C VAL A 210 35.52 9.30 -4.77
N MET A 211 35.96 8.14 -4.32
CA MET A 211 35.34 6.85 -4.57
C MET A 211 34.51 6.41 -3.37
N VAL A 212 33.25 6.05 -3.64
CA VAL A 212 32.30 5.57 -2.65
C VAL A 212 31.88 4.15 -3.05
N PRO A 213 32.37 3.10 -2.38
CA PRO A 213 31.99 1.73 -2.70
C PRO A 213 30.51 1.46 -2.38
N ILE A 214 29.83 0.82 -3.32
CA ILE A 214 28.44 0.39 -3.20
C ILE A 214 28.45 -1.09 -2.82
N HIS A 215 27.70 -1.43 -1.78
CA HIS A 215 27.65 -2.78 -1.23
C HIS A 215 26.29 -3.44 -1.49
N ASP A 216 26.29 -4.77 -1.65
CA ASP A 216 25.07 -5.55 -1.52
C ASP A 216 24.67 -5.74 -0.05
N ARG A 217 23.53 -6.40 0.20
CA ARG A 217 23.02 -6.67 1.55
C ARG A 217 24.00 -7.47 2.42
N GLN A 218 24.89 -8.27 1.82
CA GLN A 218 25.91 -9.03 2.52
C GLN A 218 27.18 -8.21 2.82
N GLY A 219 27.24 -6.94 2.42
CA GLY A 219 28.41 -6.08 2.60
C GLY A 219 29.52 -6.34 1.57
N ARG A 220 29.23 -6.99 0.44
CA ARG A 220 30.19 -7.19 -0.65
C ARG A 220 30.14 -6.02 -1.61
N VAL A 221 31.30 -5.55 -2.08
CA VAL A 221 31.38 -4.47 -3.08
C VAL A 221 30.83 -4.96 -4.42
N ILE A 222 29.83 -4.26 -4.93
CA ILE A 222 29.15 -4.57 -6.20
C ILE A 222 29.36 -3.47 -7.26
N GLY A 223 29.76 -2.27 -6.84
CA GLY A 223 30.04 -1.16 -7.74
C GLY A 223 30.57 0.04 -6.98
N PHE A 224 30.66 1.18 -7.66
CA PHE A 224 31.17 2.42 -7.10
C PHE A 224 30.36 3.63 -7.55
N GLY A 225 30.22 4.60 -6.65
CA GLY A 225 29.96 6.00 -6.97
C GLY A 225 31.27 6.79 -6.95
N GLY A 226 31.37 7.80 -7.82
CA GLY A 226 32.54 8.65 -7.95
C GLY A 226 32.16 10.13 -8.00
N ARG A 227 32.63 10.92 -7.03
CA ARG A 227 32.43 12.38 -6.99
C ARG A 227 33.66 13.09 -7.54
N SER A 228 33.47 13.91 -8.58
CA SER A 228 34.53 14.79 -9.08
C SER A 228 34.92 15.84 -8.02
N LEU A 229 36.22 16.13 -7.95
CA LEU A 229 36.81 17.18 -7.12
C LEU A 229 36.94 18.51 -7.86
N ASP A 230 37.14 18.45 -9.18
CA ASP A 230 37.42 19.59 -10.07
C ASP A 230 36.18 20.16 -10.79
N GLY A 231 34.99 19.62 -10.53
CA GLY A 231 33.76 20.01 -11.22
C GLY A 231 33.59 19.40 -12.61
N SER A 232 34.40 18.42 -12.99
CA SER A 232 34.23 17.66 -14.24
C SER A 232 32.87 16.95 -14.31
N GLU A 233 32.17 17.11 -15.43
CA GLU A 233 30.88 16.46 -15.67
C GLU A 233 31.06 14.98 -16.07
N PRO A 234 30.21 14.05 -15.57
CA PRO A 234 29.16 14.31 -14.59
C PRO A 234 29.74 14.54 -13.19
N LYS A 235 29.17 15.48 -12.43
CA LYS A 235 29.52 15.74 -11.02
C LYS A 235 29.57 14.43 -10.19
N TYR A 236 28.60 13.56 -10.44
CA TYR A 236 28.48 12.23 -9.85
C TYR A 236 28.48 11.15 -10.96
N LEU A 237 29.39 10.19 -10.87
CA LEU A 237 29.48 9.07 -11.80
C LEU A 237 29.28 7.75 -11.07
N ASN A 238 28.28 6.97 -11.45
CA ASN A 238 28.08 5.62 -10.93
C ASN A 238 28.64 4.56 -11.89
N SER A 239 28.97 3.39 -11.35
CA SER A 239 29.17 2.16 -12.13
C SER A 239 27.98 1.95 -13.09
N PRO A 240 28.23 1.38 -14.29
CA PRO A 240 27.16 0.96 -15.19
C PRO A 240 26.40 -0.21 -14.56
N GLU A 241 25.27 -0.59 -15.16
CA GLU A 241 24.62 -1.87 -14.84
C GLU A 241 25.60 -3.02 -15.16
N THR A 242 25.78 -3.97 -14.23
CA THR A 242 26.62 -5.15 -14.39
C THR A 242 25.88 -6.39 -13.91
N GLU A 243 26.47 -7.58 -14.10
CA GLU A 243 25.88 -8.80 -13.54
C GLU A 243 25.71 -8.74 -12.02
N VAL A 244 26.60 -8.03 -11.30
CA VAL A 244 26.59 -7.96 -9.84
C VAL A 244 25.94 -6.69 -9.29
N PHE A 245 25.68 -5.69 -10.13
CA PHE A 245 25.12 -4.41 -9.71
C PHE A 245 24.01 -3.94 -10.64
N GLU A 246 22.83 -3.77 -10.05
CA GLU A 246 21.68 -3.17 -10.73
C GLU A 246 21.12 -2.02 -9.91
N LYS A 247 21.10 -0.79 -10.45
CA LYS A 247 20.74 0.41 -9.65
C LYS A 247 19.35 0.29 -9.04
N GLY A 248 18.38 -0.12 -9.86
CA GLY A 248 17.00 -0.31 -9.43
C GLY A 248 16.78 -1.46 -8.44
N LYS A 249 17.81 -2.22 -8.07
CA LYS A 249 17.74 -3.32 -7.11
C LYS A 249 18.55 -3.11 -5.85
N HIS A 250 19.37 -2.08 -5.78
CA HIS A 250 20.29 -1.90 -4.64
C HIS A 250 20.08 -0.53 -4.02
N LEU A 251 20.21 -0.46 -2.70
CA LEU A 251 20.15 0.77 -1.93
C LEU A 251 21.51 0.97 -1.28
N PHE A 252 22.09 2.15 -1.46
CA PHE A 252 23.32 2.49 -0.77
C PHE A 252 23.09 2.54 0.74
N GLY A 253 24.02 1.97 1.51
CA GLY A 253 23.98 1.95 2.97
C GLY A 253 23.05 0.89 3.58
N LEU A 254 22.32 0.10 2.78
CA LEU A 254 21.38 -0.90 3.32
C LEU A 254 22.08 -2.00 4.14
N ASP A 255 23.31 -2.37 3.76
CA ASP A 255 24.16 -3.31 4.50
C ASP A 255 24.43 -2.85 5.94
N LYS A 256 24.62 -1.54 6.12
CA LYS A 256 24.87 -0.90 7.42
C LYS A 256 23.57 -0.58 8.16
N ALA A 257 22.54 -0.17 7.42
CA ALA A 257 21.29 0.33 7.98
C ALA A 257 20.31 -0.78 8.39
N SER A 258 20.45 -2.01 7.89
CA SER A 258 19.44 -3.06 8.07
C SER A 258 19.07 -3.32 9.54
N ASN A 259 20.06 -3.35 10.43
CA ASN A 259 19.79 -3.57 11.87
C ASN A 259 19.13 -2.35 12.52
N ALA A 260 19.55 -1.14 12.16
CA ALA A 260 18.96 0.09 12.67
C ALA A 260 17.52 0.27 12.17
N ILE A 261 17.25 0.00 10.89
CA ILE A 261 15.90 0.01 10.30
C ILE A 261 14.97 -0.95 11.05
N ARG A 262 15.47 -2.16 11.38
CA ARG A 262 14.68 -3.13 12.14
C ARG A 262 14.41 -2.65 13.57
N LYS A 263 15.42 -2.12 14.24
CA LYS A 263 15.33 -1.65 15.63
C LYS A 263 14.40 -0.44 15.76
N ASP A 264 14.57 0.54 14.88
CA ASP A 264 13.79 1.78 14.87
C ASP A 264 12.44 1.62 14.15
N ASP A 265 12.22 0.44 13.55
CA ASP A 265 11.11 0.08 12.68
C ASP A 265 10.76 1.15 11.64
N ARG A 266 11.80 1.75 11.04
CA ARG A 266 11.70 2.89 10.12
C ARG A 266 12.94 2.97 9.24
N ALA A 267 12.74 3.05 7.93
CA ALA A 267 13.79 3.38 6.97
C ALA A 267 13.70 4.86 6.53
N VAL A 268 14.85 5.54 6.48
CA VAL A 268 14.95 6.89 5.91
C VAL A 268 15.61 6.79 4.54
N VAL A 269 14.95 7.27 3.50
CA VAL A 269 15.44 7.19 2.12
C VAL A 269 15.78 8.59 1.63
N VAL A 270 17.04 8.80 1.29
CA VAL A 270 17.60 10.05 0.76
C VAL A 270 18.12 9.86 -0.67
N GLU A 271 18.50 10.93 -1.36
CA GLU A 271 18.91 10.83 -2.77
C GLU A 271 20.35 10.36 -2.96
N GLY A 272 21.27 10.96 -2.21
CA GLY A 272 22.71 10.82 -2.39
C GLY A 272 23.38 9.94 -1.35
N TYR A 273 24.55 9.42 -1.72
CA TYR A 273 25.39 8.66 -0.80
C TYR A 273 26.01 9.55 0.29
N PHE A 274 26.31 10.81 0.00
CA PHE A 274 26.84 11.73 1.02
C PHE A 274 25.81 12.07 2.08
N ASP A 275 24.52 12.13 1.73
CA ASP A 275 23.43 12.33 2.69
C ASP A 275 23.34 11.16 3.65
N VAL A 276 23.42 9.93 3.14
CA VAL A 276 23.49 8.71 3.98
C VAL A 276 24.72 8.74 4.87
N ILE A 277 25.90 9.07 4.34
CA ILE A 277 27.14 9.11 5.12
C ILE A 277 27.05 10.16 6.24
N ALA A 278 26.52 11.35 5.94
CA ALA A 278 26.33 12.43 6.91
C ALA A 278 25.33 12.03 8.01
N LEU A 279 24.19 11.44 7.63
CA LEU A 279 23.19 10.94 8.58
C LEU A 279 23.77 9.86 9.50
N HIS A 280 24.50 8.89 8.94
CA HIS A 280 25.15 7.85 9.74
C HIS A 280 26.22 8.43 10.67
N ALA A 281 27.00 9.42 10.22
CA ALA A 281 27.98 10.12 11.05
C ALA A 281 27.32 10.87 12.21
N ALA A 282 26.10 11.38 12.01
CA ALA A 282 25.27 12.01 13.04
C ALA A 282 24.50 11.01 13.93
N GLY A 283 24.68 9.70 13.72
CA GLY A 283 24.02 8.64 14.49
C GLY A 283 22.58 8.34 14.06
N ILE A 284 22.19 8.74 12.84
CA ILE A 284 20.93 8.38 12.18
C ILE A 284 21.25 7.25 11.20
N THR A 285 21.43 6.05 11.74
CA THR A 285 22.00 4.91 11.02
C THR A 285 20.98 4.07 10.24
N ASN A 286 19.70 4.45 10.29
CA ASN A 286 18.61 3.83 9.52
C ASN A 286 18.39 4.48 8.13
N ALA A 287 19.36 5.28 7.66
CA ALA A 287 19.30 5.96 6.37
C ALA A 287 19.90 5.15 5.21
N VAL A 288 19.30 5.24 4.02
CA VAL A 288 19.71 4.59 2.76
C VAL A 288 19.47 5.52 1.55
N ALA A 289 20.08 5.24 0.39
CA ALA A 289 19.88 6.06 -0.82
C ALA A 289 19.64 5.27 -2.13
N SER A 290 18.89 5.88 -3.07
CA SER A 290 18.46 5.30 -4.35
C SER A 290 19.47 5.43 -5.50
N LEU A 291 20.75 5.68 -5.21
CA LEU A 291 21.87 5.62 -6.17
C LEU A 291 21.69 6.46 -7.46
N GLY A 292 21.06 7.64 -7.34
CA GLY A 292 20.82 8.55 -8.47
C GLY A 292 19.74 8.05 -9.44
N THR A 293 18.84 7.20 -8.97
CA THR A 293 17.64 6.77 -9.70
C THR A 293 16.40 7.01 -8.85
N ALA A 294 15.23 7.01 -9.49
CA ALA A 294 13.99 7.01 -8.73
C ALA A 294 13.87 5.72 -7.92
N LEU A 295 13.35 5.85 -6.70
CA LEU A 295 13.14 4.72 -5.82
C LEU A 295 12.19 3.70 -6.47
N SER A 296 12.68 2.48 -6.69
CA SER A 296 11.96 1.43 -7.40
C SER A 296 11.10 0.59 -6.45
N SER A 297 10.06 -0.06 -7.01
CA SER A 297 9.27 -1.08 -6.32
C SER A 297 10.13 -2.21 -5.70
N GLN A 298 11.26 -2.59 -6.32
CA GLN A 298 12.16 -3.63 -5.79
C GLN A 298 12.99 -3.17 -4.61
N GLN A 299 13.43 -1.91 -4.62
CA GLN A 299 14.12 -1.29 -3.48
C GLN A 299 13.15 -1.14 -2.30
N ILE A 300 11.91 -0.73 -2.54
CA ILE A 300 10.88 -0.60 -1.50
C ILE A 300 10.54 -1.96 -0.91
N THR A 301 10.40 -2.99 -1.75
CA THR A 301 10.20 -4.37 -1.26
C THR A 301 11.31 -4.82 -0.31
N GLN A 302 12.56 -4.42 -0.56
CA GLN A 302 13.68 -4.73 0.34
C GLN A 302 13.55 -4.01 1.68
N LEU A 303 13.14 -2.73 1.68
CA LEU A 303 12.91 -1.97 2.91
C LEU A 303 11.74 -2.55 3.72
N CYS A 304 10.64 -2.90 3.06
CA CYS A 304 9.49 -3.57 3.69
C CYS A 304 9.83 -4.95 4.26
N ARG A 305 10.89 -5.61 3.77
CA ARG A 305 11.36 -6.85 4.38
C ARG A 305 12.10 -6.60 5.68
N VAL A 306 12.70 -5.43 5.89
CA VAL A 306 13.57 -5.14 7.03
C VAL A 306 12.81 -4.43 8.17
N SER A 307 11.80 -3.63 7.84
CA SER A 307 10.87 -3.00 8.80
C SER A 307 9.58 -3.82 8.92
N ASP A 308 9.11 -4.05 10.14
CA ASP A 308 7.90 -4.82 10.43
C ASP A 308 6.62 -4.01 10.19
N SER A 309 6.59 -2.76 10.64
CA SER A 309 5.50 -1.81 10.30
C SER A 309 5.59 -1.31 8.86
N LYS A 310 6.68 -1.62 8.14
CA LYS A 310 6.96 -1.17 6.78
C LYS A 310 6.88 0.35 6.67
N ARG A 311 7.48 1.06 7.63
CA ARG A 311 7.52 2.51 7.67
C ARG A 311 8.71 3.04 6.88
N ILE A 312 8.43 3.86 5.87
CA ILE A 312 9.44 4.47 5.00
C ILE A 312 9.24 5.98 5.02
N VAL A 313 10.30 6.72 5.35
CA VAL A 313 10.33 8.18 5.28
C VAL A 313 11.21 8.59 4.09
N LEU A 314 10.63 9.27 3.11
CA LEU A 314 11.37 9.90 2.02
C LEU A 314 11.87 11.26 2.49
N ASN A 315 13.18 11.50 2.40
CA ASN A 315 13.77 12.81 2.64
C ASN A 315 14.67 13.19 1.47
N PHE A 316 14.03 13.64 0.40
CA PHE A 316 14.66 14.10 -0.83
C PHE A 316 14.94 15.59 -0.78
N ASP A 317 15.68 16.08 -1.78
CA ASP A 317 16.15 17.46 -1.79
C ASP A 317 14.95 18.44 -1.81
N ALA A 318 15.10 19.57 -1.12
CA ALA A 318 14.05 20.60 -1.02
C ALA A 318 13.95 21.48 -2.29
N ASP A 319 14.04 20.84 -3.47
CA ASP A 319 13.94 21.50 -4.77
C ASP A 319 12.89 20.82 -5.67
N GLY A 320 12.64 21.42 -6.83
CA GLY A 320 11.67 20.86 -7.77
C GLY A 320 12.04 19.46 -8.27
N ALA A 321 13.32 19.07 -8.29
CA ALA A 321 13.74 17.73 -8.67
C ALA A 321 13.43 16.71 -7.56
N GLY A 322 13.68 17.04 -6.30
CA GLY A 322 13.32 16.22 -5.15
C GLY A 322 11.82 16.03 -5.01
N VAL A 323 11.01 17.08 -5.22
CA VAL A 323 9.53 16.98 -5.27
C VAL A 323 9.07 16.02 -6.37
N ARG A 324 9.69 16.08 -7.56
CA ARG A 324 9.39 15.13 -8.65
C ARG A 324 9.82 13.71 -8.32
N ALA A 325 10.96 13.54 -7.65
CA ALA A 325 11.44 12.24 -7.20
C ALA A 325 10.50 11.61 -6.15
N ALA A 326 10.03 12.41 -5.20
CA ALA A 326 9.08 11.99 -4.16
C ALA A 326 7.75 11.56 -4.78
N ASN A 327 7.18 12.37 -5.68
CA ASN A 327 5.95 12.02 -6.39
C ASN A 327 6.07 10.74 -7.22
N ARG A 328 7.24 10.52 -7.85
CA ARG A 328 7.48 9.27 -8.60
C ARG A 328 7.57 8.07 -7.66
N ALA A 329 8.27 8.20 -6.54
CA ALA A 329 8.36 7.15 -5.53
C ALA A 329 6.97 6.82 -4.93
N ILE A 330 6.14 7.84 -4.66
CA ILE A 330 4.75 7.66 -4.24
C ILE A 330 3.96 6.88 -5.30
N GLY A 331 4.07 7.26 -6.57
CA GLY A 331 3.36 6.60 -7.68
C GLY A 331 3.67 5.10 -7.80
N GLU A 332 4.91 4.68 -7.55
CA GLU A 332 5.33 3.26 -7.57
C GLU A 332 4.63 2.41 -6.51
N VAL A 333 4.25 3.01 -5.37
CA VAL A 333 3.72 2.28 -4.20
C VAL A 333 2.38 2.79 -3.69
N GLU A 334 1.74 3.66 -4.46
CA GLU A 334 0.47 4.31 -4.13
C GLU A 334 -0.59 3.27 -3.71
N GLN A 335 -0.68 2.15 -4.45
CA GLN A 335 -1.60 1.05 -4.14
C GLN A 335 -1.30 0.38 -2.78
N LEU A 336 -0.02 0.10 -2.49
CA LEU A 336 0.40 -0.53 -1.23
C LEU A 336 0.14 0.40 -0.04
N ALA A 337 0.41 1.70 -0.22
CA ALA A 337 0.18 2.71 0.79
C ALA A 337 -1.32 2.90 1.06
N MET A 338 -2.16 2.95 0.02
CA MET A 338 -3.62 3.07 0.15
C MET A 338 -4.28 1.85 0.81
N GLN A 339 -3.71 0.66 0.66
CA GLN A 339 -4.19 -0.58 1.29
C GLN A 339 -3.71 -0.73 2.75
N GLY A 340 -2.97 0.25 3.28
CA GLY A 340 -2.39 0.17 4.62
C GLY A 340 -1.27 -0.88 4.74
N GLN A 341 -0.71 -1.33 3.62
CA GLN A 341 0.37 -2.32 3.59
C GLN A 341 1.76 -1.69 3.65
N LEU A 342 1.86 -0.37 3.51
CA LEU A 342 3.08 0.43 3.57
C LEU A 342 2.76 1.77 4.23
N GLU A 343 3.51 2.16 5.26
CA GLU A 343 3.40 3.49 5.87
C GLU A 343 4.44 4.41 5.23
N LEU A 344 4.05 5.14 4.19
CA LEU A 344 4.91 6.09 3.50
C LEU A 344 4.74 7.51 4.04
N ARG A 345 5.86 8.15 4.39
CA ARG A 345 5.94 9.53 4.87
C ARG A 345 6.93 10.32 4.03
N VAL A 346 6.73 11.63 3.97
CA VAL A 346 7.63 12.54 3.25
C VAL A 346 8.10 13.62 4.20
N LEU A 347 9.40 13.66 4.46
CA LEU A 347 10.04 14.68 5.27
C LEU A 347 10.60 15.78 4.35
N HIS A 348 10.09 16.99 4.55
CA HIS A 348 10.67 18.21 4.01
C HIS A 348 11.53 18.90 5.09
N LEU A 349 12.76 19.28 4.76
CA LEU A 349 13.64 19.98 5.71
C LEU A 349 13.30 21.47 5.72
N PRO A 350 13.22 22.13 6.90
CA PRO A 350 12.88 23.55 6.99
C PRO A 350 14.02 24.48 6.53
N SER A 351 15.25 23.96 6.47
CA SER A 351 16.45 24.70 6.09
C SER A 351 17.46 23.76 5.43
N GLY A 352 18.36 24.29 4.60
CA GLY A 352 19.33 23.47 3.85
C GLY A 352 18.69 22.74 2.68
N LYS A 353 19.50 22.40 1.67
CA LYS A 353 19.02 21.76 0.44
C LYS A 353 18.84 20.25 0.61
N ASP A 354 19.74 19.64 1.35
CA ASP A 354 19.86 18.20 1.55
C ASP A 354 20.16 17.88 3.04
N PRO A 355 20.11 16.60 3.46
CA PRO A 355 20.42 16.20 4.83
C PRO A 355 21.86 16.56 5.26
N ASP A 356 22.84 16.52 4.35
CA ASP A 356 24.22 16.92 4.65
C ASP A 356 24.32 18.41 5.02
N GLU A 357 23.67 19.30 4.27
CA GLU A 357 23.64 20.72 4.53
C GLU A 357 22.82 21.05 5.79
N PHE A 358 21.70 20.37 6.02
CA PHE A 358 20.90 20.54 7.23
C PHE A 358 21.70 20.23 8.50
N LEU A 359 22.47 19.13 8.51
CA LEU A 359 23.28 18.70 9.66
C LEU A 359 24.51 19.57 9.94
N LYS A 360 24.90 20.46 9.02
CA LYS A 360 25.95 21.46 9.27
C LYS A 360 25.45 22.62 10.13
N GLN A 361 24.14 22.86 10.10
CA GLN A 361 23.50 24.00 10.77
C GLN A 361 22.67 23.55 11.99
N ASN A 362 22.20 22.30 11.99
CA ASN A 362 21.29 21.76 12.99
C ASN A 362 21.81 20.43 13.56
N GLY A 363 21.32 20.05 14.74
CA GLY A 363 21.75 18.83 15.41
C GLY A 363 21.02 17.57 14.94
N ALA A 364 21.59 16.41 15.26
CA ALA A 364 20.94 15.12 15.03
C ALA A 364 19.61 14.96 15.81
N GLY A 365 19.46 15.67 16.94
CA GLY A 365 18.21 15.71 17.70
C GLY A 365 17.07 16.37 16.91
N ASP A 366 17.37 17.49 16.25
CA ASP A 366 16.41 18.23 15.43
C ASP A 366 15.95 17.39 14.24
N TYR A 367 16.89 16.70 13.58
CA TYR A 367 16.56 15.79 12.49
C TYR A 367 15.64 14.64 12.95
N ARG A 368 15.89 14.05 14.13
CA ARG A 368 15.01 13.00 14.68
C ARG A 368 13.61 13.53 15.00
N ALA A 369 13.51 14.74 15.57
CA ALA A 369 12.22 15.38 15.82
C ALA A 369 11.43 15.60 14.52
N LEU A 370 12.12 16.02 13.45
CA LEU A 370 11.54 16.14 12.12
C LEU A 370 11.08 14.79 11.55
N LEU A 371 11.87 13.72 11.70
CA LEU A 371 11.46 12.37 11.30
C LEU A 371 10.21 11.87 12.01
N ASP A 372 10.03 12.23 13.28
CA ASP A 372 8.87 11.83 14.08
C ASP A 372 7.62 12.63 13.69
N GLN A 373 7.79 13.86 13.21
CA GLN A 373 6.72 14.73 12.72
C GLN A 373 6.47 14.61 11.21
N ALA A 374 7.25 13.81 10.49
CA ALA A 374 7.17 13.71 9.03
C ALA A 374 5.74 13.35 8.58
N PRO A 375 5.08 14.18 7.75
CA PRO A 375 3.69 13.95 7.35
C PRO A 375 3.53 12.67 6.52
N LEU A 376 2.30 12.12 6.51
CA LEU A 376 1.98 11.06 5.56
C LEU A 376 2.10 11.60 4.13
N TRP A 377 2.44 10.73 3.17
CA TRP A 377 2.60 11.11 1.77
C TRP A 377 1.39 11.88 1.21
N LEU A 378 0.17 11.53 1.66
CA LEU A 378 -1.06 12.16 1.22
C LEU A 378 -1.24 13.56 1.81
N ASP A 379 -0.90 13.75 3.10
CA ASP A 379 -0.89 15.08 3.73
C ASP A 379 0.09 15.99 2.98
N TRP A 380 1.28 15.47 2.68
CA TRP A 380 2.31 16.19 1.95
C TRP A 380 1.84 16.58 0.54
N GLN A 381 1.23 15.67 -0.22
CA GLN A 381 0.70 16.00 -1.56
C GLN A 381 -0.43 17.03 -1.52
N ILE A 382 -1.26 17.03 -0.47
CA ILE A 382 -2.29 18.05 -0.28
C ILE A 382 -1.65 19.42 -0.09
N GLU A 383 -0.68 19.55 0.82
CA GLU A 383 0.00 20.84 1.05
C GLU A 383 0.74 21.31 -0.21
N GLN A 384 1.40 20.42 -0.97
CA GLN A 384 2.05 20.77 -2.23
C GLN A 384 1.09 21.33 -3.29
N VAL A 385 -0.16 20.84 -3.34
CA VAL A 385 -1.18 21.39 -4.24
C VAL A 385 -1.60 22.80 -3.82
N LEU A 386 -1.50 23.13 -2.53
CA LEU A 386 -1.96 24.40 -1.95
C LEU A 386 -0.87 25.47 -1.87
N GLU A 387 0.40 25.09 -1.65
CA GLU A 387 1.51 25.99 -1.30
C GLU A 387 1.78 27.08 -2.35
N GLU A 388 1.66 26.77 -3.64
CA GLU A 388 1.92 27.72 -4.74
C GLU A 388 0.66 28.44 -5.25
N ARG A 389 -0.46 28.40 -4.49
CA ARG A 389 -1.77 28.90 -4.96
C ARG A 389 -2.39 29.89 -4.00
N ASP A 390 -2.77 31.04 -4.56
CA ASP A 390 -3.62 32.03 -3.90
C ASP A 390 -5.08 31.58 -3.99
N LEU A 391 -5.57 30.96 -2.92
CA LEU A 391 -6.94 30.47 -2.82
C LEU A 391 -8.00 31.58 -2.83
N SER A 392 -7.62 32.85 -2.72
CA SER A 392 -8.55 33.98 -2.88
C SER A 392 -8.89 34.26 -4.36
N ARG A 393 -8.07 33.77 -5.28
CA ARG A 393 -8.29 33.93 -6.73
C ARG A 393 -9.07 32.75 -7.30
N ALA A 394 -10.17 33.04 -7.98
CA ALA A 394 -11.08 32.02 -8.51
C ALA A 394 -10.40 31.02 -9.47
N ASP A 395 -9.48 31.48 -10.32
CA ASP A 395 -8.72 30.63 -11.25
C ASP A 395 -7.82 29.63 -10.51
N GLN A 396 -7.11 30.10 -9.48
CA GLN A 396 -6.20 29.26 -8.70
C GLN A 396 -6.94 28.35 -7.72
N PHE A 397 -8.04 28.82 -7.14
CA PHE A 397 -8.96 28.02 -6.33
C PHE A 397 -9.52 26.84 -7.14
N GLN A 398 -10.03 27.09 -8.34
CA GLN A 398 -10.56 26.03 -9.20
C GLN A 398 -9.49 25.00 -9.58
N GLN A 399 -8.26 25.45 -9.86
CA GLN A 399 -7.14 24.54 -10.11
C GLN A 399 -6.85 23.67 -8.87
N ALA A 400 -6.87 24.26 -7.66
CA ALA A 400 -6.63 23.55 -6.38
C ALA A 400 -7.66 22.47 -6.16
N VAL A 401 -8.95 22.83 -6.26
CA VAL A 401 -10.06 21.87 -6.17
C VAL A 401 -9.91 20.75 -7.19
N THR A 402 -9.61 21.06 -8.45
CA THR A 402 -9.46 20.03 -9.51
C THR A 402 -8.35 19.02 -9.19
N ALA A 403 -7.20 19.51 -8.73
CA ALA A 403 -6.07 18.65 -8.37
C ALA A 403 -6.37 17.79 -7.12
N LEU A 404 -6.99 18.38 -6.09
CA LEU A 404 -7.38 17.68 -4.86
C LEU A 404 -8.47 16.64 -5.12
N VAL A 405 -9.45 16.93 -5.98
CA VAL A 405 -10.46 15.95 -6.41
C VAL A 405 -9.80 14.77 -7.11
N GLY A 406 -8.82 15.01 -7.97
CA GLY A 406 -8.05 13.95 -8.62
C GLY A 406 -7.26 13.09 -7.64
N LEU A 407 -6.66 13.70 -6.60
CA LEU A 407 -5.90 13.01 -5.56
C LEU A 407 -6.81 12.18 -4.64
N LEU A 408 -7.86 12.81 -4.08
CA LEU A 408 -8.83 12.16 -3.19
C LEU A 408 -9.68 11.13 -3.92
N GLY A 409 -9.84 11.28 -5.25
CA GLY A 409 -10.55 10.34 -6.14
C GLY A 409 -9.96 8.96 -6.15
N LYS A 410 -8.64 8.86 -5.91
CA LYS A 410 -7.94 7.58 -5.86
C LYS A 410 -8.20 6.80 -4.57
N LEU A 411 -8.64 7.46 -3.50
CA LEU A 411 -8.87 6.82 -2.22
C LEU A 411 -10.15 5.95 -2.24
N PRO A 412 -10.11 4.74 -1.66
CA PRO A 412 -11.29 3.90 -1.54
C PRO A 412 -12.36 4.60 -0.69
N GLN A 413 -13.63 4.26 -0.90
CA GLN A 413 -14.73 4.75 -0.07
C GLN A 413 -14.58 4.23 1.37
N SER A 414 -13.88 4.98 2.20
CA SER A 414 -13.40 4.59 3.52
C SER A 414 -13.51 5.76 4.50
N ALA A 415 -13.37 5.47 5.79
CA ALA A 415 -13.25 6.49 6.83
C ALA A 415 -12.07 7.45 6.54
N VAL A 416 -10.97 6.94 6.01
CA VAL A 416 -9.78 7.73 5.61
C VAL A 416 -10.16 8.76 4.54
N ARG A 417 -10.88 8.36 3.48
CA ARG A 417 -11.35 9.31 2.47
C ARG A 417 -12.26 10.38 3.06
N THR A 418 -13.13 10.02 4.00
CA THR A 418 -14.02 10.99 4.67
C THR A 418 -13.22 11.99 5.50
N HIS A 419 -12.24 11.50 6.27
CA HIS A 419 -11.33 12.35 7.04
C HIS A 419 -10.58 13.36 6.16
N TYR A 420 -10.04 12.91 5.03
CA TYR A 420 -9.31 13.78 4.11
C TYR A 420 -10.21 14.78 3.36
N LEU A 421 -11.43 14.39 3.00
CA LEU A 421 -12.42 15.32 2.44
C LEU A 421 -12.72 16.46 3.40
N GLN A 422 -12.99 16.15 4.67
CA GLN A 422 -13.22 17.15 5.71
C GLN A 422 -12.01 18.07 5.88
N ARG A 423 -10.81 17.50 6.03
CA ARG A 423 -9.58 18.27 6.23
C ARG A 423 -9.27 19.21 5.06
N VAL A 424 -9.46 18.74 3.82
CA VAL A 424 -9.27 19.57 2.62
C VAL A 424 -10.31 20.69 2.56
N ALA A 425 -11.57 20.41 2.89
CA ALA A 425 -12.63 21.41 2.91
C ALA A 425 -12.36 22.50 3.97
N GLU A 426 -11.93 22.12 5.16
CA GLU A 426 -11.49 23.04 6.22
C GLU A 426 -10.36 23.94 5.72
N ARG A 427 -9.35 23.36 5.06
CA ARG A 427 -8.20 24.10 4.55
C ARG A 427 -8.57 25.08 3.44
N LEU A 428 -9.42 24.67 2.49
CA LEU A 428 -9.91 25.52 1.39
C LEU A 428 -10.83 26.63 1.89
N SER A 429 -11.56 26.43 2.99
CA SER A 429 -12.48 27.42 3.54
C SER A 429 -11.80 28.62 4.23
N GLY A 430 -10.48 28.55 4.47
CA GLY A 430 -9.77 29.57 5.25
C GLY A 430 -10.28 29.70 6.70
N GLY A 431 -10.85 28.62 7.27
CA GLY A 431 -11.40 28.60 8.63
C GLY A 431 -12.88 29.00 8.74
N GLN A 432 -13.55 29.28 7.62
CA GLN A 432 -14.98 29.59 7.60
C GLN A 432 -15.82 28.31 7.70
N GLY A 433 -16.30 27.98 8.90
CA GLY A 433 -16.98 26.70 9.17
C GLY A 433 -18.19 26.39 8.26
N ARG A 434 -19.00 27.40 7.89
CA ARG A 434 -20.14 27.20 6.97
C ARG A 434 -19.70 26.85 5.55
N LEU A 435 -18.64 27.51 5.07
CA LEU A 435 -18.05 27.26 3.76
C LEU A 435 -17.34 25.90 3.73
N ALA A 436 -16.68 25.49 4.82
CA ALA A 436 -16.07 24.17 4.94
C ALA A 436 -17.11 23.04 4.74
N LEU A 437 -18.29 23.15 5.34
CA LEU A 437 -19.35 22.15 5.18
C LEU A 437 -19.88 22.09 3.73
N GLN A 438 -20.01 23.22 3.06
CA GLN A 438 -20.41 23.28 1.64
C GLN A 438 -19.34 22.65 0.74
N LEU A 439 -18.08 23.04 0.93
CA LEU A 439 -16.96 22.51 0.17
C LEU A 439 -16.75 21.01 0.41
N GLU A 440 -17.00 20.51 1.62
CA GLU A 440 -16.93 19.07 1.89
C GLU A 440 -17.96 18.30 1.06
N ASP A 441 -19.20 18.80 0.98
CA ASP A 441 -20.23 18.15 0.17
C ASP A 441 -19.92 18.24 -1.34
N ASP A 442 -19.49 19.41 -1.82
CA ASP A 442 -19.08 19.62 -3.21
C ASP A 442 -17.93 18.67 -3.60
N LEU A 443 -16.89 18.59 -2.78
CA LEU A 443 -15.80 17.64 -2.97
C LEU A 443 -16.30 16.20 -2.93
N ARG A 444 -17.18 15.85 -1.99
CA ARG A 444 -17.76 14.51 -1.89
C ARG A 444 -18.53 14.11 -3.15
N GLN A 445 -19.24 15.05 -3.78
CA GLN A 445 -19.94 14.84 -5.05
C GLN A 445 -18.96 14.71 -6.22
N GLN A 446 -17.99 15.61 -6.36
CA GLN A 446 -17.01 15.59 -7.46
C GLN A 446 -16.12 14.35 -7.44
N VAL A 447 -15.67 13.93 -6.25
CA VAL A 447 -14.84 12.72 -6.05
C VAL A 447 -15.67 11.43 -6.26
N LYS A 448 -17.01 11.48 -6.24
CA LYS A 448 -17.86 10.35 -6.70
C LYS A 448 -17.98 10.32 -8.23
N GLY A 449 -17.88 11.46 -8.90
CA GLY A 449 -17.96 11.59 -10.36
C GLY A 449 -16.71 11.09 -11.11
N GLN A 450 -15.53 11.14 -10.49
CA GLN A 450 -14.34 10.47 -11.00
C GLN A 450 -14.46 8.96 -10.79
N ARG A 451 -15.01 8.26 -11.79
CA ARG A 451 -14.92 6.80 -11.86
C ARG A 451 -13.44 6.40 -11.87
N TRP A 452 -13.06 5.58 -10.91
CA TRP A 452 -11.81 4.84 -10.88
C TRP A 452 -11.50 4.21 -12.25
N HIS A 453 -10.49 4.73 -12.95
CA HIS A 453 -9.96 4.18 -14.20
C HIS A 453 -8.79 3.22 -13.99
N GLY A 454 -8.50 2.85 -12.73
CA GLY A 454 -7.71 1.66 -12.48
C GLY A 454 -8.51 0.47 -13.01
N ARG A 455 -8.00 -0.19 -14.04
CA ARG A 455 -8.35 -1.58 -14.33
C ARG A 455 -8.00 -2.37 -13.07
N SER A 456 -8.92 -2.44 -12.12
CA SER A 456 -9.14 -3.70 -11.46
C SER A 456 -9.62 -4.64 -12.55
N SER A 457 -8.69 -5.44 -13.07
CA SER A 457 -8.98 -6.85 -12.93
C SER A 457 -9.26 -7.04 -11.44
N ARG A 458 -10.55 -6.96 -11.10
CA ARG A 458 -11.05 -7.74 -9.98
C ARG A 458 -10.49 -9.12 -10.27
N HIS A 459 -9.41 -9.50 -9.59
CA HIS A 459 -9.40 -10.84 -9.05
C HIS A 459 -10.60 -10.86 -8.12
N GLU A 460 -11.78 -11.08 -8.72
CA GLU A 460 -12.93 -11.60 -8.04
C GLU A 460 -12.41 -12.90 -7.45
N GLN A 461 -11.99 -12.85 -6.18
CA GLN A 461 -12.07 -14.05 -5.39
C GLN A 461 -13.55 -14.45 -5.42
N PRO A 462 -13.87 -15.67 -5.84
CA PRO A 462 -15.25 -16.15 -5.79
C PRO A 462 -15.68 -16.16 -4.31
N GLY A 463 -16.43 -15.15 -3.86
CA GLY A 463 -16.91 -15.11 -2.48
C GLY A 463 -17.36 -13.77 -1.88
N GLU A 464 -16.90 -12.61 -2.37
CA GLU A 464 -17.29 -11.32 -1.75
C GLU A 464 -18.37 -10.57 -2.53
N SER A 465 -19.60 -11.09 -2.47
CA SER A 465 -20.81 -10.40 -2.95
C SER A 465 -21.12 -9.16 -2.09
N GLY A 466 -21.61 -8.10 -2.72
CA GLY A 466 -22.05 -6.88 -2.00
C GLY A 466 -23.28 -7.16 -1.12
N GLN A 467 -23.51 -6.38 -0.05
CA GLN A 467 -24.62 -6.63 0.89
C GLN A 467 -26.00 -6.74 0.20
N ARG A 468 -26.26 -5.92 -0.82
CA ARG A 468 -27.48 -6.00 -1.64
C ARG A 468 -27.58 -7.31 -2.41
N GLU A 469 -26.49 -7.72 -3.06
CA GLU A 469 -26.42 -8.96 -3.82
C GLU A 469 -26.63 -10.18 -2.91
N ARG A 470 -26.05 -10.18 -1.70
CA ARG A 470 -26.33 -11.20 -0.69
C ARG A 470 -27.81 -11.26 -0.32
N CYS A 471 -28.40 -10.12 0.03
CA CYS A 471 -29.81 -10.06 0.44
C CYS A 471 -30.77 -10.52 -0.68
N GLU A 472 -30.53 -10.10 -1.93
CA GLU A 472 -31.32 -10.56 -3.06
C GLU A 472 -31.12 -12.06 -3.35
N ALA A 473 -29.89 -12.54 -3.25
CA ALA A 473 -29.57 -13.96 -3.40
C ALA A 473 -30.23 -14.81 -2.31
N ASP A 474 -30.21 -14.37 -1.05
CA ASP A 474 -30.82 -15.07 0.08
C ASP A 474 -32.34 -15.08 -0.02
N LEU A 475 -32.95 -13.97 -0.46
CA LEU A 475 -34.38 -13.90 -0.77
C LEU A 475 -34.76 -14.91 -1.87
N LEU A 476 -33.98 -14.97 -2.95
CA LEU A 476 -34.21 -15.94 -4.04
C LEU A 476 -34.02 -17.38 -3.56
N ARG A 477 -33.03 -17.66 -2.71
CA ARG A 477 -32.84 -18.99 -2.11
C ARG A 477 -34.03 -19.39 -1.23
N LEU A 478 -34.53 -18.48 -0.39
CA LEU A 478 -35.75 -18.72 0.39
C LEU A 478 -36.93 -19.06 -0.53
N TYR A 479 -37.10 -18.30 -1.61
CA TYR A 479 -38.18 -18.53 -2.56
C TYR A 479 -38.08 -19.88 -3.28
N LEU A 480 -36.88 -20.23 -3.75
CA LEU A 480 -36.63 -21.48 -4.48
C LEU A 480 -36.80 -22.71 -3.59
N HIS A 481 -36.25 -22.66 -2.37
CA HIS A 481 -36.06 -23.84 -1.52
C HIS A 481 -37.05 -23.97 -0.36
N CYS A 482 -37.91 -22.98 -0.14
CA CYS A 482 -38.96 -23.03 0.87
C CYS A 482 -40.36 -22.94 0.23
N PRO A 483 -40.79 -23.97 -0.54
CA PRO A 483 -42.00 -23.94 -1.36
C PRO A 483 -43.27 -23.58 -0.58
N ARG A 484 -43.40 -24.09 0.65
CA ARG A 484 -44.55 -23.82 1.56
C ARG A 484 -44.70 -22.35 1.96
N HIS A 485 -43.68 -21.51 1.75
CA HIS A 485 -43.69 -20.11 2.15
C HIS A 485 -43.73 -19.14 0.95
N ARG A 486 -43.78 -19.64 -0.30
CA ARG A 486 -43.72 -18.78 -1.50
C ARG A 486 -44.85 -17.75 -1.57
N ALA A 487 -46.08 -18.13 -1.22
CA ALA A 487 -47.21 -17.21 -1.15
C ALA A 487 -46.92 -16.06 -0.17
N THR A 488 -46.49 -16.40 1.06
CA THR A 488 -46.09 -15.40 2.07
C THR A 488 -44.93 -14.52 1.60
N ILE A 489 -43.93 -15.09 0.91
CA ILE A 489 -42.80 -14.33 0.37
C ILE A 489 -43.30 -13.34 -0.69
N ARG A 490 -44.13 -13.75 -1.67
CA ARG A 490 -44.70 -12.84 -2.68
C ARG A 490 -45.50 -11.71 -2.04
N GLN A 491 -46.33 -12.02 -1.05
CA GLN A 491 -47.11 -11.02 -0.32
C GLN A 491 -46.22 -9.99 0.38
N GLU A 492 -45.16 -10.43 1.08
CA GLU A 492 -44.21 -9.51 1.72
C GLU A 492 -43.38 -8.69 0.72
N LEU A 493 -42.99 -9.28 -0.41
CA LEU A 493 -42.30 -8.56 -1.48
C LEU A 493 -43.21 -7.50 -2.11
N ARG A 494 -44.48 -7.83 -2.39
CA ARG A 494 -45.45 -6.89 -2.93
C ARG A 494 -45.72 -5.74 -1.96
N LYS A 495 -45.99 -6.06 -0.69
CA LYS A 495 -46.26 -5.09 0.38
C LYS A 495 -45.13 -4.08 0.59
N ARG A 496 -43.87 -4.49 0.41
CA ARG A 496 -42.68 -3.64 0.56
C ARG A 496 -42.10 -3.14 -0.77
N GLU A 497 -42.78 -3.41 -1.89
CA GLU A 497 -42.35 -3.10 -3.25
C GLU A 497 -40.96 -3.68 -3.60
N LEU A 498 -40.62 -4.87 -3.14
CA LEU A 498 -39.29 -5.50 -3.30
C LEU A 498 -39.19 -6.46 -4.49
N GLU A 499 -40.18 -6.46 -5.39
CA GLU A 499 -40.23 -7.33 -6.58
C GLU A 499 -39.22 -6.91 -7.68
N ASP A 500 -38.74 -5.65 -7.65
CA ASP A 500 -37.71 -5.17 -8.57
C ASP A 500 -36.30 -5.43 -8.02
N PHE A 501 -35.72 -6.55 -8.48
CA PHE A 501 -34.34 -6.94 -8.18
C PHE A 501 -33.35 -6.01 -8.89
N ALA A 502 -32.39 -5.47 -8.15
CA ALA A 502 -31.39 -4.54 -8.67
C ALA A 502 -30.29 -5.27 -9.45
N ILE A 503 -29.95 -6.49 -9.04
CA ILE A 503 -28.89 -7.28 -9.66
C ILE A 503 -29.40 -7.92 -10.96
N PRO A 504 -28.75 -7.70 -12.13
CA PRO A 504 -29.28 -8.12 -13.42
C PRO A 504 -29.63 -9.61 -13.52
N HIS A 505 -28.77 -10.49 -12.99
CA HIS A 505 -28.98 -11.93 -13.04
C HIS A 505 -30.05 -12.41 -12.04
N HIS A 506 -30.24 -11.71 -10.92
CA HIS A 506 -31.36 -11.96 -10.00
C HIS A 506 -32.69 -11.54 -10.62
N ARG A 507 -32.74 -10.39 -11.30
CA ARG A 507 -33.92 -9.94 -12.04
C ARG A 507 -34.30 -10.94 -13.13
N HIS A 508 -33.32 -11.43 -13.87
CA HIS A 508 -33.54 -12.45 -14.89
C HIS A 508 -34.09 -13.75 -14.30
N LEU A 509 -33.51 -14.23 -13.19
CA LEU A 509 -34.02 -15.41 -12.49
C LEU A 509 -35.45 -15.21 -11.96
N TRP A 510 -35.76 -14.04 -11.40
CA TRP A 510 -37.10 -13.71 -10.90
C TRP A 510 -38.15 -13.65 -12.01
N ALA A 511 -37.78 -13.12 -13.19
CA ALA A 511 -38.64 -13.13 -14.37
C ALA A 511 -38.94 -14.58 -14.81
N ALA A 512 -37.91 -15.43 -14.91
CA ALA A 512 -38.09 -16.84 -15.27
C ALA A 512 -38.96 -17.60 -14.25
N ILE A 513 -38.79 -17.34 -12.95
CA ILE A 513 -39.67 -17.87 -11.90
C ILE A 513 -41.13 -17.45 -12.14
N THR A 514 -41.36 -16.17 -12.42
CA THR A 514 -42.70 -15.62 -12.62
C THR A 514 -43.35 -16.22 -13.87
N ASP A 515 -42.63 -16.31 -14.99
CA ASP A 515 -43.11 -16.94 -16.23
C ASP A 515 -43.52 -18.40 -16.01
N LEU A 516 -42.72 -19.17 -15.26
CA LEU A 516 -43.04 -20.56 -14.93
C LEU A 516 -44.29 -20.66 -14.07
N GLU A 517 -44.43 -19.82 -13.06
CA GLU A 517 -45.60 -19.82 -12.18
C GLU A 517 -46.87 -19.40 -12.91
N GLU A 518 -46.81 -18.37 -13.75
CA GLU A 518 -47.92 -17.92 -14.59
C GLU A 518 -48.32 -18.98 -15.62
N THR A 519 -47.36 -19.69 -16.20
CA THR A 519 -47.64 -20.80 -17.13
C THR A 519 -48.35 -21.96 -16.43
N ASN A 520 -48.08 -22.20 -15.14
CA ASN A 520 -48.65 -23.32 -14.40
C ASN A 520 -49.98 -22.97 -13.68
N LEU A 521 -50.14 -21.75 -13.19
CA LEU A 521 -51.27 -21.33 -12.34
C LEU A 521 -52.16 -20.25 -12.96
N GLY A 522 -51.69 -19.58 -14.02
CA GLY A 522 -52.38 -18.47 -14.68
C GLY A 522 -52.05 -17.10 -14.08
N GLU A 523 -51.82 -16.11 -14.94
CA GLU A 523 -51.47 -14.72 -14.60
C GLU A 523 -52.46 -14.09 -13.59
N GLY A 524 -53.76 -14.24 -13.81
CA GLY A 524 -54.79 -13.66 -12.93
C GLY A 524 -54.78 -14.24 -11.51
N ARG A 525 -54.38 -15.50 -11.36
CA ARG A 525 -54.24 -16.15 -10.04
C ARG A 525 -52.96 -15.68 -9.35
N MET A 526 -51.86 -15.53 -10.08
CA MET A 526 -50.60 -15.02 -9.55
C MET A 526 -50.71 -13.59 -9.01
N GLU A 527 -51.46 -12.71 -9.69
CA GLU A 527 -51.75 -11.37 -9.18
C GLU A 527 -52.63 -11.43 -7.91
N SER A 528 -53.60 -12.35 -7.85
CA SER A 528 -54.47 -12.54 -6.67
C SER A 528 -53.68 -13.01 -5.44
N ILE A 529 -52.75 -13.96 -5.63
CA ILE A 529 -51.84 -14.44 -4.57
C ILE A 529 -50.97 -13.31 -4.03
N SER A 530 -50.41 -12.48 -4.94
CA SER A 530 -49.55 -11.35 -4.58
C SER A 530 -50.31 -10.24 -3.83
N ARG A 531 -51.63 -10.12 -4.05
CA ARG A 531 -52.53 -9.18 -3.35
C ARG A 531 -53.10 -9.69 -2.03
N CYS A 532 -52.78 -10.93 -1.65
CA CYS A 532 -53.38 -11.64 -0.51
C CYS A 532 -54.86 -12.03 -0.69
N ASP A 533 -55.35 -12.09 -1.93
CA ASP A 533 -56.73 -12.48 -2.25
C ASP A 533 -56.88 -14.01 -2.48
N ASP A 534 -55.76 -14.72 -2.65
CA ASP A 534 -55.64 -16.19 -2.82
C ASP A 534 -54.53 -16.70 -1.88
N ASP A 535 -54.74 -17.88 -1.29
CA ASP A 535 -53.83 -18.49 -0.30
C ASP A 535 -52.58 -19.14 -0.92
N GLY A 536 -52.55 -19.24 -2.26
CA GLY A 536 -51.43 -19.79 -3.01
C GLY A 536 -51.41 -21.30 -3.07
N GLU A 537 -52.55 -21.99 -2.88
CA GLU A 537 -52.62 -23.44 -3.03
C GLU A 537 -52.08 -23.91 -4.40
N GLY A 538 -51.06 -24.79 -4.37
CA GLY A 538 -50.42 -25.36 -5.56
C GLY A 538 -49.13 -24.66 -6.00
N LEU A 539 -48.78 -23.51 -5.42
CA LEU A 539 -47.52 -22.82 -5.70
C LEU A 539 -46.29 -23.55 -5.13
N ASP A 540 -46.51 -24.36 -4.10
CA ASP A 540 -45.53 -25.26 -3.49
C ASP A 540 -45.28 -26.54 -4.32
N LEU A 541 -46.23 -26.92 -5.18
CA LEU A 541 -46.14 -28.09 -6.06
C LEU A 541 -45.26 -27.84 -7.30
N ILE A 542 -44.93 -26.59 -7.59
CA ILE A 542 -44.06 -26.22 -8.72
C ILE A 542 -42.60 -26.46 -8.33
N ASP A 543 -41.95 -27.42 -8.99
CA ASP A 543 -40.53 -27.74 -8.78
C ASP A 543 -39.61 -26.73 -9.49
N LEU A 544 -39.58 -25.50 -8.97
CA LEU A 544 -38.80 -24.39 -9.53
C LEU A 544 -37.31 -24.72 -9.70
N PRO A 545 -36.58 -25.30 -8.73
CA PRO A 545 -35.15 -25.60 -8.91
C PRO A 545 -34.90 -26.50 -10.12
N ARG A 546 -35.72 -27.53 -10.34
CA ARG A 546 -35.58 -28.42 -11.49
C ARG A 546 -35.94 -27.73 -12.80
N LEU A 547 -37.11 -27.08 -12.87
CA LEU A 547 -37.59 -26.41 -14.08
C LEU A 547 -36.65 -25.27 -14.54
N LEU A 548 -36.11 -24.51 -13.59
CA LEU A 548 -35.15 -23.45 -13.88
C LEU A 548 -33.80 -24.02 -14.31
N THR A 549 -33.35 -25.14 -13.75
CA THR A 549 -32.11 -25.79 -14.20
C THR A 549 -32.25 -26.23 -15.66
N ASP A 550 -33.38 -26.84 -16.02
CA ASP A 550 -33.67 -27.25 -17.40
C ASP A 550 -33.70 -26.05 -18.37
N GLN A 551 -34.29 -24.93 -17.94
CA GLN A 551 -34.35 -23.68 -18.73
C GLN A 551 -32.97 -22.98 -18.86
N LEU A 552 -32.17 -22.98 -17.80
CA LEU A 552 -30.87 -22.29 -17.74
C LEU A 552 -29.75 -23.06 -18.46
N LEU A 553 -29.89 -24.36 -18.72
CA LEU A 553 -28.94 -25.12 -19.55
C LEU A 553 -28.85 -24.60 -21.00
N LEU A 554 -29.86 -23.84 -21.45
CA LEU A 554 -29.92 -23.22 -22.77
C LEU A 554 -29.30 -21.80 -22.79
N GLU A 555 -28.88 -21.27 -21.65
CA GLU A 555 -28.38 -19.90 -21.46
C GLU A 555 -26.84 -19.81 -21.44
N SER A 556 -26.29 -18.59 -21.44
CA SER A 556 -24.83 -18.38 -21.46
C SER A 556 -24.10 -19.00 -20.24
N SER A 557 -22.93 -19.61 -20.47
CA SER A 557 -22.10 -20.24 -19.42
C SER A 557 -21.78 -19.30 -18.23
N ALA A 558 -21.64 -18.00 -18.50
CA ALA A 558 -21.40 -16.99 -17.47
C ALA A 558 -22.61 -16.73 -16.56
N LEU A 559 -23.83 -16.80 -17.09
CA LEU A 559 -25.06 -16.63 -16.31
C LEU A 559 -25.34 -17.90 -15.48
N VAL A 560 -25.15 -19.08 -16.08
CA VAL A 560 -25.29 -20.37 -15.40
C VAL A 560 -24.40 -20.41 -14.16
N SER A 561 -23.10 -20.12 -14.28
CA SER A 561 -22.17 -20.16 -13.14
C SER A 561 -22.55 -19.24 -11.97
N ARG A 562 -23.27 -18.14 -12.23
CA ARG A 562 -23.73 -17.20 -11.19
C ARG A 562 -25.03 -17.64 -10.51
N LEU A 563 -25.89 -18.37 -11.22
CA LEU A 563 -27.18 -18.83 -10.70
C LEU A 563 -27.11 -20.22 -10.08
N THR A 564 -26.15 -21.08 -10.47
CA THR A 564 -25.96 -22.41 -9.87
C THR A 564 -25.94 -22.39 -8.33
N PRO A 565 -25.24 -21.45 -7.64
CA PRO A 565 -25.25 -21.41 -6.17
C PRO A 565 -26.60 -21.01 -5.53
N LEU A 566 -27.57 -20.54 -6.32
CA LEU A 566 -28.94 -20.28 -5.89
C LEU A 566 -29.82 -21.53 -6.04
N LEU A 567 -29.60 -22.29 -7.11
CA LEU A 567 -30.33 -23.54 -7.39
C LEU A 567 -29.81 -24.71 -6.56
N GLU A 568 -28.52 -24.72 -6.25
CA GLU A 568 -27.84 -25.77 -5.50
C GLU A 568 -27.17 -25.19 -4.24
N PRO A 569 -27.93 -24.94 -3.16
CA PRO A 569 -27.39 -24.35 -1.95
C PRO A 569 -26.44 -25.33 -1.23
N GLY A 570 -25.30 -24.82 -0.76
CA GLY A 570 -24.35 -25.55 0.08
C GLY A 570 -24.84 -25.75 1.52
N GLU A 571 -24.07 -26.46 2.34
CA GLU A 571 -24.47 -26.86 3.70
C GLU A 571 -24.83 -25.67 4.60
N LEU A 572 -24.03 -24.60 4.60
CA LEU A 572 -24.29 -23.39 5.40
C LEU A 572 -25.57 -22.68 4.97
N GLN A 573 -25.83 -22.60 3.65
CA GLN A 573 -27.06 -22.00 3.15
C GLN A 573 -28.28 -22.84 3.51
N ARG A 574 -28.18 -24.18 3.46
CA ARG A 574 -29.27 -25.07 3.88
C ARG A 574 -29.62 -24.92 5.36
N VAL A 575 -28.62 -24.69 6.23
CA VAL A 575 -28.85 -24.38 7.65
C VAL A 575 -29.64 -23.07 7.80
N ALA A 576 -29.32 -22.04 7.02
CA ALA A 576 -30.04 -20.77 7.05
C ALA A 576 -31.51 -20.88 6.59
N LEU A 577 -31.85 -21.88 5.77
CA LEU A 577 -33.23 -22.12 5.31
C LEU A 577 -34.13 -22.77 6.38
N ALA A 578 -33.61 -23.12 7.56
CA ALA A 578 -34.38 -23.76 8.63
C ALA A 578 -35.44 -22.83 9.27
N GLU A 579 -35.23 -21.52 9.25
CA GLU A 579 -36.13 -20.50 9.82
C GLU A 579 -36.55 -19.47 8.75
N PRO A 580 -37.31 -19.89 7.72
CA PRO A 580 -37.48 -19.10 6.50
C PRO A 580 -38.22 -17.78 6.70
N LEU A 581 -39.20 -17.73 7.61
CA LEU A 581 -39.96 -16.51 7.89
C LEU A 581 -39.16 -15.48 8.69
N GLU A 582 -38.26 -15.92 9.57
CA GLU A 582 -37.37 -15.02 10.31
C GLU A 582 -36.31 -14.41 9.40
N GLN A 583 -35.72 -15.24 8.53
CA GLN A 583 -34.80 -14.80 7.50
C GLN A 583 -35.47 -13.83 6.53
N LEU A 584 -36.67 -14.15 6.05
CA LEU A 584 -37.47 -13.26 5.19
C LEU A 584 -37.66 -11.89 5.84
N ARG A 585 -38.07 -11.85 7.12
CA ARG A 585 -38.27 -10.61 7.86
C ARG A 585 -36.99 -9.77 7.93
N GLY A 586 -35.86 -10.39 8.26
CA GLY A 586 -34.57 -9.70 8.34
C GLY A 586 -34.08 -9.18 6.99
N ILE A 587 -34.17 -9.99 5.95
CA ILE A 587 -33.76 -9.66 4.58
C ILE A 587 -34.64 -8.56 3.99
N ALA A 588 -35.96 -8.69 4.11
CA ALA A 588 -36.92 -7.70 3.62
C ALA A 588 -36.73 -6.34 4.32
N ALA A 589 -36.53 -6.34 5.65
CA ALA A 589 -36.22 -5.12 6.39
C ALA A 589 -34.91 -4.46 5.93
N LEU A 590 -33.87 -5.24 5.63
CA LEU A 590 -32.60 -4.73 5.10
C LEU A 590 -32.76 -4.09 3.70
N LEU A 591 -33.49 -4.75 2.80
CA LEU A 591 -33.74 -4.25 1.45
C LEU A 591 -34.63 -2.99 1.47
N GLU A 592 -35.66 -2.96 2.29
CA GLU A 592 -36.56 -1.81 2.45
C GLU A 592 -35.85 -0.63 3.14
N ARG A 593 -34.96 -0.90 4.10
CA ARG A 593 -34.14 0.13 4.73
C ARG A 593 -33.26 0.84 3.72
N GLN A 594 -32.71 0.12 2.74
CA GLN A 594 -31.93 0.73 1.66
C GLN A 594 -32.78 1.66 0.77
N LYS A 595 -34.03 1.27 0.48
CA LYS A 595 -35.00 2.14 -0.21
C LYS A 595 -35.33 3.38 0.64
N SER A 596 -35.60 3.19 1.92
CA SER A 596 -35.95 4.27 2.85
C SER A 596 -34.80 5.27 3.01
N LEU A 597 -33.54 4.79 3.05
CA LEU A 597 -32.36 5.65 3.03
C LEU A 597 -32.21 6.44 1.73
N LYS A 598 -32.62 5.89 0.57
CA LYS A 598 -32.68 6.64 -0.69
C LYS A 598 -33.75 7.72 -0.64
N ARG A 599 -34.96 7.39 -0.15
CA ARG A 599 -36.05 8.36 0.04
C ARG A 599 -35.66 9.48 1.00
N CYS A 600 -35.03 9.18 2.14
CA CYS A 600 -34.49 10.17 3.05
C CYS A 600 -33.52 11.16 2.38
N ARG A 601 -32.63 10.68 1.49
CA ARG A 601 -31.73 11.57 0.75
C ARG A 601 -32.51 12.48 -0.21
N HIS A 602 -33.42 11.91 -0.98
CA HIS A 602 -34.27 12.69 -1.89
C HIS A 602 -35.13 13.72 -1.15
N LEU A 603 -35.71 13.36 0.00
CA LEU A 603 -36.50 14.25 0.84
C LEU A 603 -35.64 15.37 1.45
N LEU A 604 -34.39 15.09 1.82
CA LEU A 604 -33.46 16.13 2.29
C LEU A 604 -33.06 17.10 1.17
N GLU A 605 -32.80 16.57 -0.03
CA GLU A 605 -32.51 17.38 -1.23
C GLU A 605 -33.72 18.25 -1.60
N ALA A 606 -34.92 17.67 -1.65
CA ALA A 606 -36.17 18.39 -1.92
C ALA A 606 -36.48 19.44 -0.84
N TRP A 607 -36.26 19.11 0.44
CA TRP A 607 -36.43 20.07 1.55
C TRP A 607 -35.45 21.24 1.44
N GLY A 608 -34.17 20.96 1.18
CA GLY A 608 -33.14 21.99 1.00
C GLY A 608 -33.41 22.88 -0.23
N GLY A 609 -33.75 22.27 -1.36
CA GLY A 609 -34.04 22.96 -2.61
C GLY A 609 -35.28 23.84 -2.54
N GLN A 610 -36.40 23.32 -2.01
CA GLN A 610 -37.64 24.08 -1.86
C GLN A 610 -37.45 25.30 -0.95
N ARG A 611 -36.71 25.13 0.15
CA ARG A 611 -36.42 26.24 1.08
C ARG A 611 -35.60 27.35 0.40
N LEU A 612 -34.70 27.00 -0.51
CA LEU A 612 -33.91 27.97 -1.27
C LEU A 612 -34.80 28.73 -2.27
N GLN A 613 -35.64 28.01 -3.01
CA GLN A 613 -36.57 28.59 -3.99
C GLN A 613 -37.62 29.50 -3.33
N THR A 614 -38.10 29.14 -2.14
CA THR A 614 -38.98 29.98 -1.31
C THR A 614 -38.28 31.28 -0.90
N LEU A 615 -37.01 31.20 -0.47
CA LEU A 615 -36.23 32.40 -0.12
C LEU A 615 -35.97 33.29 -1.34
N GLU A 616 -35.62 32.72 -2.49
CA GLU A 616 -35.40 33.46 -3.73
C GLU A 616 -36.69 34.15 -4.21
N SER A 617 -37.83 33.47 -4.11
CA SER A 617 -39.14 34.03 -4.47
C SER A 617 -39.56 35.14 -3.52
N CYS A 618 -39.35 34.98 -2.21
CA CYS A 618 -39.59 36.04 -1.23
C CYS A 618 -38.69 37.26 -1.50
N ILE A 619 -37.40 37.05 -1.79
CA ILE A 619 -36.46 38.14 -2.13
C ILE A 619 -36.88 38.84 -3.43
N ALA A 620 -37.28 38.09 -4.47
CA ALA A 620 -37.75 38.67 -5.73
C ALA A 620 -39.01 39.53 -5.54
N VAL A 621 -39.98 39.06 -4.73
CA VAL A 621 -41.18 39.84 -4.40
C VAL A 621 -40.85 41.09 -3.58
N LEU A 622 -39.89 41.02 -2.66
CA LEU A 622 -39.43 42.16 -1.87
C LEU A 622 -38.74 43.22 -2.75
N ILE A 623 -37.92 42.80 -3.71
CA ILE A 623 -37.24 43.68 -4.67
C ILE A 623 -38.26 44.38 -5.61
N ASP A 624 -39.28 43.65 -6.09
CA ASP A 624 -40.34 44.22 -6.95
C ASP A 624 -41.25 45.20 -6.18
N GLN A 625 -41.43 45.01 -4.87
CA GLN A 625 -42.25 45.90 -4.03
C GLN A 625 -41.51 47.16 -3.56
N GLU A 626 -40.19 47.10 -3.40
CA GLU A 626 -39.34 48.28 -3.16
C GLU A 626 -39.40 49.29 -4.32
N ALA A 627 -39.75 48.83 -5.53
CA ALA A 627 -39.94 49.69 -6.69
C ALA A 627 -41.28 50.46 -6.71
N LEU A 628 -42.23 50.18 -5.79
CA LEU A 628 -43.63 50.60 -5.94
C LEU A 628 -44.31 51.28 -4.74
N SER A 629 -43.67 51.52 -3.59
CA SER A 629 -44.35 52.27 -2.51
C SER A 629 -43.47 53.18 -1.67
N ASP A 630 -43.84 54.47 -1.65
CA ASP A 630 -43.29 55.51 -0.78
C ASP A 630 -44.13 55.74 0.50
N GLN A 631 -45.14 54.91 0.81
CA GLN A 631 -45.93 55.02 2.05
C GLN A 631 -46.48 53.68 2.58
N ALA A 632 -46.45 53.54 3.92
CA ALA A 632 -47.06 52.53 4.80
C ALA A 632 -46.21 51.27 5.15
N SER A 633 -45.33 51.42 6.14
CA SER A 633 -44.39 50.39 6.62
C SER A 633 -44.97 49.35 7.61
N VAL A 634 -46.27 49.36 7.91
CA VAL A 634 -46.83 48.56 9.02
C VAL A 634 -47.64 47.32 8.56
N ASP A 635 -48.01 47.22 7.27
CA ASP A 635 -48.77 46.07 6.72
C ASP A 635 -47.88 45.07 5.93
N MET A 636 -46.59 45.41 5.75
CA MET A 636 -45.68 44.65 4.90
C MET A 636 -45.11 43.42 5.62
N GLU A 637 -44.77 43.51 6.91
CA GLU A 637 -44.28 42.36 7.70
C GLU A 637 -45.31 41.24 7.82
N VAL A 638 -46.59 41.59 8.05
CA VAL A 638 -47.68 40.60 8.15
C VAL A 638 -47.90 39.89 6.81
N ARG A 639 -47.81 40.62 5.69
CA ARG A 639 -47.91 40.04 4.34
C ARG A 639 -46.70 39.19 3.97
N ILE A 640 -45.48 39.61 4.32
CA ILE A 640 -44.25 38.82 4.13
C ILE A 640 -44.33 37.53 4.94
N GLN A 641 -44.79 37.60 6.19
CA GLN A 641 -44.96 36.43 7.03
C GLN A 641 -46.02 35.47 6.46
N ALA A 642 -47.17 35.99 6.00
CA ALA A 642 -48.19 35.17 5.36
C ALA A 642 -47.71 34.51 4.04
N LEU A 643 -46.90 35.22 3.25
CA LEU A 643 -46.30 34.71 2.01
C LEU A 643 -45.22 33.66 2.30
N PHE A 644 -44.39 33.89 3.33
CA PHE A 644 -43.41 32.93 3.82
C PHE A 644 -44.10 31.66 4.34
N ASP A 645 -45.18 31.80 5.11
CA ASP A 645 -45.93 30.64 5.63
C ASP A 645 -46.60 29.83 4.51
N ASP A 646 -47.09 30.49 3.45
CA ASP A 646 -47.66 29.82 2.28
C ASP A 646 -46.59 29.10 1.44
N LEU A 647 -45.48 29.76 1.15
CA LEU A 647 -44.38 29.22 0.33
C LEU A 647 -43.50 28.20 1.07
N ASN A 648 -43.48 28.23 2.41
CA ASN A 648 -42.69 27.29 3.23
C ASN A 648 -43.49 26.01 3.57
N ARG A 649 -44.78 25.95 3.19
CA ARG A 649 -45.68 24.80 3.40
C ARG A 649 -45.11 23.50 2.83
N ASP A 650 -44.58 23.53 1.60
CA ASP A 650 -44.01 22.35 0.96
C ASP A 650 -42.65 21.95 1.56
N ALA A 651 -41.83 22.92 1.98
CA ALA A 651 -40.60 22.65 2.70
C ALA A 651 -40.86 21.99 4.06
N LEU A 652 -41.87 22.45 4.81
CA LEU A 652 -42.33 21.82 6.04
C LEU A 652 -42.90 20.41 5.81
N ARG A 653 -43.62 20.20 4.69
CA ARG A 653 -44.11 18.88 4.29
C ARG A 653 -42.96 17.91 3.98
N TYR A 654 -41.93 18.34 3.25
CA TYR A 654 -40.75 17.50 3.00
C TYR A 654 -39.98 17.18 4.28
N GLN A 655 -39.89 18.13 5.21
CA GLN A 655 -39.32 17.92 6.53
C GLN A 655 -40.11 16.86 7.33
N GLU A 656 -41.44 16.95 7.36
CA GLU A 656 -42.30 15.99 8.05
C GLU A 656 -42.18 14.58 7.46
N LEU A 657 -42.19 14.48 6.12
CA LEU A 657 -41.98 13.23 5.41
C LEU A 657 -40.60 12.64 5.70
N TYR A 658 -39.55 13.46 5.76
CA TYR A 658 -38.20 13.03 6.10
C TYR A 658 -38.13 12.42 7.51
N TYR A 659 -38.69 13.10 8.52
CA TYR A 659 -38.68 12.59 9.89
C TYR A 659 -39.56 11.34 10.04
N THR A 660 -40.66 11.25 9.29
CA THR A 660 -41.50 10.05 9.23
C THR A 660 -40.73 8.87 8.64
N GLU A 661 -40.02 9.07 7.54
CA GLU A 661 -39.18 8.05 6.91
C GLU A 661 -38.01 7.63 7.82
N ARG A 662 -37.44 8.57 8.57
CA ARG A 662 -36.37 8.29 9.55
C ARG A 662 -36.86 7.48 10.75
N LYS A 663 -38.09 7.74 11.23
CA LYS A 663 -38.75 6.90 12.24
C LYS A 663 -39.01 5.49 11.70
N HIS A 664 -39.44 5.38 10.44
CA HIS A 664 -39.64 4.08 9.76
C HIS A 664 -38.35 3.25 9.69
N ILE A 665 -37.20 3.88 9.37
CA ILE A 665 -35.89 3.21 9.41
C ILE A 665 -35.59 2.61 10.80
N GLY A 666 -35.93 3.32 11.88
CA GLY A 666 -35.78 2.80 13.24
C GLY A 666 -36.64 1.55 13.50
N HIS A 667 -37.86 1.51 12.94
CA HIS A 667 -38.70 0.32 13.00
C HIS A 667 -38.12 -0.86 12.19
N LEU A 668 -37.56 -0.59 11.02
CA LEU A 668 -36.87 -1.62 10.19
C LEU A 668 -35.63 -2.18 10.89
N ASP A 669 -34.87 -1.34 11.62
CA ASP A 669 -33.72 -1.80 12.41
C ASP A 669 -34.14 -2.73 13.55
N GLN A 670 -35.32 -2.51 14.17
CA GLN A 670 -35.90 -3.44 15.16
C GLN A 670 -36.35 -4.76 14.51
N GLN A 671 -36.96 -4.71 13.32
CA GLN A 671 -37.36 -5.91 12.58
C GLN A 671 -36.15 -6.78 12.18
N ARG A 672 -35.00 -6.14 11.89
CA ARG A 672 -33.73 -6.83 11.61
C ARG A 672 -33.14 -7.53 12.85
N CYS A 673 -33.34 -6.97 14.04
CA CYS A 673 -32.73 -7.43 15.28
C CYS A 673 -33.61 -8.36 16.13
N ALA A 674 -34.84 -8.68 15.69
CA ALA A 674 -35.82 -9.42 16.48
C ALA A 674 -35.42 -10.87 16.85
N SER A 675 -34.35 -11.41 16.26
CA SER A 675 -33.76 -12.71 16.57
C SER A 675 -32.62 -12.67 17.61
N TYR A 676 -32.27 -11.50 18.17
CA TYR A 676 -31.37 -11.37 19.32
C TYR A 676 -32.15 -11.02 20.59
N THR A 677 -32.95 -11.96 21.09
CA THR A 677 -33.33 -11.92 22.51
C THR A 677 -32.17 -12.51 23.31
N VAL A 678 -31.40 -11.63 23.95
CA VAL A 678 -30.49 -12.07 25.03
C VAL A 678 -31.38 -12.68 26.12
N PRO A 679 -31.13 -13.93 26.57
CA PRO A 679 -31.91 -14.48 27.67
C PRO A 679 -31.73 -13.59 28.90
N PRO A 680 -32.79 -13.35 29.70
CA PRO A 680 -32.67 -12.52 30.90
C PRO A 680 -31.59 -13.14 31.80
N ALA A 681 -30.64 -12.30 32.23
CA ALA A 681 -29.57 -12.71 33.13
C ALA A 681 -30.20 -13.33 34.40
N ALA A 682 -29.89 -14.61 34.61
CA ALA A 682 -30.20 -15.34 35.84
C ALA A 682 -29.09 -15.13 36.88
#